data_AF-A0A2A2TN51-F1
#
_entry.id   AF-A0A2A2TN51-F1
#
_cell.length_a   1.000
_cell.length_b   1.000
_cell.length_c   1.000
_cell.angle_alpha   90.00
_cell.angle_beta   90.00
_cell.angle_gamma   90.00
#
_symmetry.space_group_name_H-M   'P 1'
#
loop_
_entity.id
_entity.type
_entity.pdbx_description
1 polymer ?
#
loop_
_entity_poly.entity_id
_entity_poly.type
_entity_poly.pdbx_seq_one_letter_code
_entity_poly.pdbx_strand_id
1 'polypeptide(L)'
;MNNVLMIPIHLDALYLKSDRLVVEAMADFSRLPHQDQRDVNPNIANISEEIVSQPFQNQNLYLKAGIHLHWALPDALTKGIQTQDNNQTKTAFPAVPNRWLVTRSRGDKIEQQWVVESDYIYPHKEGSQTGSIAYPCQRNGENQPFCYLGRKIPLENWQDNLDNSEYLPFLTAVGYGEPTFAAFYPNCHSVFGFYDDDYSQEIPKDLEYDIIGWYSQAQQHYWQDFLEKLRNNLQQQGSTTPINTQTLLEAQFKWKITLETEQELPASIPFICYARLKFTPNTNINNPDRQASGKVTVGNTGTEALSAYLAQEINRNNKSIIEEQLEALHLSSRLENHQLDMTPKLKEGRHENGFNAINAGTLWTIRLQNPNSQTADANDAHEQQQVTLPDNIAHLLNELNLYQQQYDFAFQEIESMRRQLFSDWYKYMLCSYPPQGSKDVYPDIDQVKYYIQEKVIAPLNKKIIATGNLTLIWDKAGQLSRAEVNNDSRTSLAYLLVDKINNLLQIIKGINAKNVEEKIPHIWILQQVTAPRYWQPKEPVVLVTGEGAKPSPKHGQDGRLRKDGLLECQLLRDVTIPIEKNSFAPIRQAMDELEKAQEGKESIAFRTWEQQPWHPFLLEWEVEVFPTKSGSNHRNYNSNYEKDFITGNYCLKENEPNLFFQSGKGAIVKAANVYCGRSILTPYAGIKLKEQVEIYLRKQLPDNFQDYYELKNSDKEKAYLQKIEEWYKKKPNVLADLDQPEEIQAIKTWYEQKPCDDAHNLNLIFSNLSPDQKAKDPIYTAIRAEEALHQLNWDDMAKSINCLAQCLGGFNEALLMHKQTLQLPIADPLGFADYQPFTEAVRDAVQQSIRSAPEPLNDFNPIRSGAMKILRLRLVDTFGQVKDLGATLLRIWCKIKE
;
A
#
# COMPACT_ATOMS: atom_id res chain seq x y z
N MET A 1 10.47 26.74 -30.64
CA MET A 1 9.45 27.36 -29.78
C MET A 1 9.59 26.72 -28.42
N ASN A 2 9.77 27.52 -27.36
CA ASN A 2 9.87 26.98 -26.00
C ASN A 2 8.46 26.76 -25.48
N ASN A 3 8.00 25.51 -25.58
CA ASN A 3 6.70 25.10 -25.08
C ASN A 3 6.87 24.50 -23.68
N VAL A 4 5.94 24.82 -22.79
CA VAL A 4 5.87 24.29 -21.42
C VAL A 4 4.53 23.61 -21.24
N LEU A 5 4.54 22.42 -20.63
CA LEU A 5 3.32 21.74 -20.25
C LEU A 5 2.79 22.31 -18.91
N MET A 6 1.54 22.71 -18.85
CA MET A 6 0.88 23.15 -17.61
C MET A 6 0.07 22.00 -17.03
N ILE A 7 0.47 21.56 -15.84
CA ILE A 7 -0.17 20.48 -15.08
C ILE A 7 -1.01 21.10 -13.95
N PRO A 8 -2.34 20.94 -13.97
CA PRO A 8 -3.16 21.41 -12.87
C PRO A 8 -2.88 20.57 -11.61
N ILE A 9 -2.84 21.22 -10.45
CA ILE A 9 -2.69 20.58 -9.14
C ILE A 9 -3.77 21.04 -8.18
N HIS A 10 -4.04 20.25 -7.14
CA HIS A 10 -5.03 20.60 -6.12
C HIS A 10 -4.42 21.44 -5.01
N LEU A 11 -5.04 22.57 -4.66
CA LEU A 11 -4.66 23.45 -3.57
C LEU A 11 -5.75 23.50 -2.48
N ASP A 12 -5.33 23.39 -1.23
CA ASP A 12 -6.16 23.58 -0.04
C ASP A 12 -5.55 24.59 0.93
N ALA A 13 -6.41 25.16 1.77
CA ALA A 13 -6.01 26.02 2.87
C ALA A 13 -6.70 25.62 4.18
N LEU A 14 -5.95 25.58 5.27
CA LEU A 14 -6.46 25.53 6.62
C LEU A 14 -6.35 26.90 7.28
N TYR A 15 -7.47 27.47 7.70
CA TYR A 15 -7.50 28.76 8.40
C TYR A 15 -7.62 28.57 9.92
N LEU A 16 -6.76 29.21 10.70
CA LEU A 16 -6.74 29.10 12.16
C LEU A 16 -6.85 30.47 12.82
N LYS A 17 -7.91 30.67 13.62
CA LYS A 17 -8.09 31.90 14.41
C LYS A 17 -7.15 32.02 15.62
N SER A 18 -6.67 30.87 16.08
CA SER A 18 -5.77 30.73 17.23
C SER A 18 -4.87 29.55 16.98
N ASP A 19 -3.72 29.52 17.67
CA ASP A 19 -2.83 28.36 17.68
C ASP A 19 -3.64 27.09 17.98
N ARG A 20 -3.37 26.03 17.21
CA ARG A 20 -4.11 24.77 17.29
C ARG A 20 -3.16 23.58 17.32
N LEU A 21 -3.45 22.69 18.25
CA LEU A 21 -2.79 21.41 18.37
C LEU A 21 -3.30 20.45 17.29
N VAL A 22 -2.38 19.85 16.55
CA VAL A 22 -2.64 18.85 15.50
C VAL A 22 -1.70 17.67 15.67
N VAL A 23 -1.97 16.59 14.94
CA VAL A 23 -1.04 15.47 14.83
C VAL A 23 0.30 15.95 14.24
N GLU A 24 1.39 15.62 14.92
CA GLU A 24 2.76 15.95 14.49
C GLU A 24 3.25 15.10 13.30
N ALA A 25 4.42 15.44 12.75
CA ALA A 25 5.06 14.68 11.67
C ALA A 25 5.30 13.21 12.04
N MET A 26 5.37 12.32 11.04
CA MET A 26 5.57 10.88 11.28
C MET A 26 6.87 10.57 12.03
N ALA A 27 7.91 11.37 11.80
CA ALA A 27 9.17 11.34 12.54
C ALA A 27 9.74 12.76 12.72
N ASP A 28 10.35 13.00 13.88
CA ASP A 28 11.09 14.22 14.19
C ASP A 28 12.58 13.90 14.44
N PHE A 29 13.38 14.06 13.39
CA PHE A 29 14.81 13.78 13.43
C PHE A 29 15.59 14.74 14.34
N SER A 30 15.02 15.89 14.73
CA SER A 30 15.70 16.82 15.65
C SER A 30 15.90 16.27 17.05
N ARG A 31 15.16 15.20 17.39
CA ARG A 31 15.28 14.45 18.64
C ARG A 31 16.46 13.47 18.67
N LEU A 32 17.13 13.23 17.54
CA LEU A 32 18.26 12.28 17.49
C LEU A 32 19.45 12.74 18.33
N PRO A 33 20.12 11.82 19.05
CA PRO A 33 21.34 12.12 19.78
C PRO A 33 22.51 12.33 18.82
N HIS A 34 23.31 13.37 19.06
CA HIS A 34 24.52 13.64 18.29
C HIS A 34 25.46 14.59 19.03
N GLN A 35 26.72 14.63 18.61
CA GLN A 35 27.73 15.48 19.23
C GLN A 35 27.95 16.77 18.41
N ASP A 36 27.66 17.93 18.99
CA ASP A 36 27.91 19.25 18.40
C ASP A 36 28.54 20.20 19.42
N GLN A 37 29.88 20.21 19.51
CA GLN A 37 30.70 20.85 20.56
C GLN A 37 30.42 20.34 22.00
N ARG A 38 29.19 19.89 22.26
CA ARG A 38 28.63 19.23 23.43
C ARG A 38 27.65 18.16 22.95
N ASP A 39 27.25 17.28 23.85
CA ASP A 39 26.23 16.27 23.53
C ASP A 39 24.86 16.93 23.41
N VAL A 40 24.16 16.62 22.32
CA VAL A 40 22.76 17.02 22.06
C VAL A 40 21.89 15.79 22.26
N ASN A 41 20.77 15.97 22.97
CA ASN A 41 19.86 14.90 23.39
C ASN A 41 20.58 13.71 24.10
N PRO A 42 21.46 13.97 25.10
CA PRO A 42 22.30 12.93 25.72
C PRO A 42 21.54 11.83 26.48
N ASN A 43 20.25 12.04 26.75
CA ASN A 43 19.39 11.07 27.44
C ASN A 43 18.46 10.33 26.47
N ILE A 44 18.65 10.47 25.16
CA ILE A 44 17.81 9.85 24.13
C ILE A 44 18.61 8.76 23.43
N ALA A 45 18.06 7.56 23.39
CA ALA A 45 18.66 6.45 22.64
C ALA A 45 18.56 6.71 21.12
N ASN A 46 19.59 6.30 20.36
CA ASN A 46 19.57 6.31 18.90
C ASN A 46 18.71 5.15 18.34
N ILE A 47 17.41 5.20 18.63
CA ILE A 47 16.39 4.22 18.23
C ILE A 47 15.17 4.95 17.66
N SER A 48 14.39 4.27 16.81
CA SER A 48 13.31 4.96 16.08
C SER A 48 12.12 5.35 16.94
N GLU A 49 11.80 4.59 17.99
CA GLU A 49 10.68 4.91 18.90
C GLU A 49 10.83 6.27 19.57
N GLU A 50 12.07 6.75 19.74
CA GLU A 50 12.38 8.07 20.30
C GLU A 50 12.12 9.23 19.34
N ILE A 51 11.85 8.96 18.05
CA ILE A 51 11.64 10.03 17.06
C ILE A 51 10.31 9.91 16.32
N VAL A 52 9.68 8.72 16.28
CA VAL A 52 8.42 8.53 15.56
C VAL A 52 7.20 8.94 16.39
N SER A 53 6.20 9.50 15.70
CA SER A 53 4.92 9.89 16.29
C SER A 53 4.13 8.67 16.80
N GLN A 54 3.70 8.70 18.06
CA GLN A 54 2.96 7.61 18.68
C GLN A 54 1.44 7.79 18.52
N PRO A 55 0.69 6.79 17.97
CA PRO A 55 -0.76 6.86 17.85
C PRO A 55 -1.44 7.26 19.16
N PHE A 56 -2.45 8.13 19.08
CA PHE A 56 -3.19 8.67 20.23
C PHE A 56 -2.41 9.57 21.22
N GLN A 57 -1.09 9.67 21.11
CA GLN A 57 -0.21 10.51 21.95
C GLN A 57 0.51 11.61 21.13
N ASN A 58 0.04 11.86 19.91
CA ASN A 58 0.73 12.58 18.84
C ASN A 58 0.24 14.00 18.57
N GLN A 59 -0.62 14.53 19.42
CA GLN A 59 -1.07 15.92 19.31
C GLN A 59 -0.04 16.83 19.97
N ASN A 60 1.17 16.93 19.38
CA ASN A 60 2.28 17.68 19.96
C ASN A 60 2.71 18.88 19.10
N LEU A 61 2.21 18.99 17.87
CA LEU A 61 2.51 20.09 16.96
C LEU A 61 1.50 21.23 17.10
N TYR A 62 1.99 22.45 17.35
CA TYR A 62 1.18 23.67 17.33
C TYR A 62 1.27 24.34 15.95
N LEU A 63 0.17 24.27 15.19
CA LEU A 63 0.00 25.17 14.05
C LEU A 63 -0.39 26.55 14.56
N LYS A 64 0.29 27.58 14.08
CA LYS A 64 0.07 28.97 14.48
C LYS A 64 -1.22 29.53 13.88
N ALA A 65 -1.79 30.55 14.51
CA ALA A 65 -2.93 31.27 13.92
C ALA A 65 -2.54 31.88 12.55
N GLY A 66 -3.40 31.78 11.55
CA GLY A 66 -3.13 32.23 10.17
C GLY A 66 -3.70 31.27 9.13
N ILE A 67 -3.20 31.37 7.89
CA ILE A 67 -3.59 30.52 6.76
C ILE A 67 -2.45 29.57 6.41
N HIS A 68 -2.73 28.26 6.44
CA HIS A 68 -1.82 27.20 6.05
C HIS A 68 -2.23 26.62 4.70
N LEU A 69 -1.47 26.91 3.66
CA LEU A 69 -1.65 26.34 2.33
C LEU A 69 -0.95 24.98 2.22
N HIS A 70 -1.58 24.01 1.56
CA HIS A 70 -0.99 22.72 1.25
C HIS A 70 -1.47 22.26 -0.12
N TRP A 71 -0.55 22.09 -1.06
CA TRP A 71 -0.87 21.60 -2.41
C TRP A 71 -0.49 20.12 -2.59
N ALA A 72 -1.26 19.44 -3.44
CA ALA A 72 -0.93 18.11 -3.88
C ALA A 72 0.06 18.13 -5.05
N LEU A 73 0.92 17.13 -5.12
CA LEU A 73 1.69 16.84 -6.32
C LEU A 73 0.79 16.08 -7.31
N PRO A 74 1.01 16.20 -8.63
CA PRO A 74 0.30 15.38 -9.61
C PRO A 74 0.45 13.88 -9.29
N ASP A 75 -0.62 13.11 -9.42
CA ASP A 75 -0.67 11.67 -9.10
C ASP A 75 0.38 10.86 -9.85
N ALA A 76 0.80 11.35 -11.01
CA ALA A 76 1.81 10.72 -11.82
C ALA A 76 3.21 10.81 -11.19
N LEU A 77 3.48 11.84 -10.38
CA LEU A 77 4.76 12.03 -9.68
C LEU A 77 4.81 11.34 -8.32
N THR A 78 3.69 10.78 -7.85
CA THR A 78 3.60 10.04 -6.58
C THR A 78 3.66 8.52 -6.77
N LYS A 79 3.87 8.06 -8.01
CA LYS A 79 3.95 6.63 -8.36
C LYS A 79 5.39 6.21 -8.62
N GLY A 80 5.84 5.19 -7.89
CA GLY A 80 7.14 4.58 -8.10
C GLY A 80 7.10 3.53 -9.21
N ILE A 81 8.20 3.42 -9.97
CA ILE A 81 8.40 2.37 -10.98
C ILE A 81 9.42 1.35 -10.49
N GLN A 82 9.22 0.07 -10.80
CA GLN A 82 10.19 -0.97 -10.49
C GLN A 82 11.31 -0.94 -11.54
N THR A 83 12.55 -0.82 -11.07
CA THR A 83 13.77 -0.83 -11.88
C THR A 83 14.64 -2.00 -11.44
N GLN A 84 15.38 -2.58 -12.39
CA GLN A 84 16.38 -3.62 -12.09
C GLN A 84 17.75 -2.97 -11.97
N ASP A 85 18.40 -3.15 -10.81
CA ASP A 85 19.77 -2.71 -10.56
C ASP A 85 20.52 -3.89 -9.91
N ASN A 86 21.56 -4.40 -10.57
CA ASN A 86 22.35 -5.55 -10.10
C ASN A 86 21.52 -6.78 -9.64
N ASN A 87 20.52 -7.19 -10.42
CA ASN A 87 19.56 -8.27 -10.09
C ASN A 87 18.71 -8.00 -8.82
N GLN A 88 18.64 -6.76 -8.35
CA GLN A 88 17.71 -6.33 -7.30
C GLN A 88 16.64 -5.42 -7.90
N THR A 89 15.38 -5.74 -7.62
CA THR A 89 14.26 -4.86 -7.93
C THR A 89 14.24 -3.69 -6.96
N LYS A 90 14.46 -2.47 -7.45
CA LYS A 90 14.33 -1.22 -6.68
C LYS A 90 13.15 -0.41 -7.18
N THR A 91 12.36 0.13 -6.26
CA THR A 91 11.30 1.09 -6.60
C THR A 91 11.91 2.49 -6.68
N ALA A 92 11.85 3.12 -7.85
CA ALA A 92 12.33 4.49 -8.09
C ALA A 92 11.13 5.43 -8.25
N PHE A 93 11.13 6.54 -7.51
CA PHE A 93 10.14 7.61 -7.65
C PHE A 93 10.70 8.74 -8.52
N PRO A 94 9.86 9.41 -9.33
CA PRO A 94 10.30 10.58 -10.08
C PRO A 94 10.65 11.74 -9.14
N ALA A 95 11.59 12.58 -9.57
CA ALA A 95 11.85 13.85 -8.89
C ALA A 95 10.65 14.78 -9.06
N VAL A 96 10.37 15.61 -8.06
CA VAL A 96 9.22 16.52 -8.02
C VAL A 96 9.66 17.98 -8.12
N PRO A 97 8.79 18.92 -8.54
CA PRO A 97 9.13 20.34 -8.57
C PRO A 97 9.63 20.86 -7.21
N ASN A 98 10.69 21.65 -7.22
CA ASN A 98 11.41 22.12 -6.02
C ASN A 98 11.43 23.65 -5.87
N ARG A 99 10.76 24.38 -6.77
CA ARG A 99 10.53 25.82 -6.68
C ARG A 99 9.04 26.10 -6.82
N TRP A 100 8.48 26.90 -5.92
CA TRP A 100 7.06 27.26 -5.93
C TRP A 100 6.88 28.76 -5.71
N LEU A 101 6.26 29.45 -6.66
CA LEU A 101 5.81 30.82 -6.48
C LEU A 101 4.44 30.80 -5.82
N VAL A 102 4.35 31.42 -4.66
CA VAL A 102 3.10 31.72 -3.95
C VAL A 102 2.80 33.20 -4.20
N THR A 103 1.68 33.50 -4.82
CA THR A 103 1.21 34.88 -5.01
C THR A 103 -0.08 35.09 -4.25
N ARG A 104 -0.10 36.09 -3.37
CA ARG A 104 -1.30 36.54 -2.70
C ARG A 104 -1.87 37.76 -3.40
N SER A 105 -3.15 37.72 -3.73
CA SER A 105 -3.90 38.79 -4.38
C SER A 105 -5.17 39.15 -3.59
N ARG A 106 -5.62 40.38 -3.81
CA ARG A 106 -6.94 40.85 -3.41
C ARG A 106 -7.63 41.48 -4.60
N GLY A 107 -8.65 40.80 -5.13
CA GLY A 107 -9.17 41.10 -6.47
C GLY A 107 -8.03 41.09 -7.50
N ASP A 108 -7.96 42.09 -8.37
CA ASP A 108 -6.95 42.15 -9.43
C ASP A 108 -5.55 42.60 -8.94
N LYS A 109 -5.40 42.95 -7.66
CA LYS A 109 -4.15 43.50 -7.12
C LYS A 109 -3.31 42.43 -6.42
N ILE A 110 -2.07 42.24 -6.87
CA ILE A 110 -1.07 41.47 -6.14
C ILE A 110 -0.66 42.24 -4.87
N GLU A 111 -0.80 41.59 -3.71
CA GLU A 111 -0.35 42.14 -2.43
C GLU A 111 1.11 41.76 -2.15
N GLN A 112 1.42 40.46 -2.28
CA GLN A 112 2.74 39.94 -1.95
C GLN A 112 3.02 38.61 -2.66
N GLN A 113 4.30 38.34 -2.90
CA GLN A 113 4.77 37.15 -3.59
C GLN A 113 5.98 36.56 -2.87
N TRP A 114 6.05 35.23 -2.84
CA TRP A 114 7.14 34.47 -2.24
C TRP A 114 7.55 33.30 -3.12
N VAL A 115 8.82 32.94 -3.07
CA VAL A 115 9.32 31.67 -3.59
C VAL A 115 9.56 30.73 -2.42
N VAL A 116 8.97 29.54 -2.48
CA VAL A 116 9.29 28.40 -1.64
C VAL A 116 10.33 27.56 -2.35
N GLU A 117 11.47 27.34 -1.71
CA GLU A 117 12.53 26.44 -2.17
C GLU A 117 12.46 25.16 -1.36
N SER A 118 11.81 24.14 -1.92
CA SER A 118 11.45 22.89 -1.21
C SER A 118 12.66 22.04 -0.81
N ASP A 119 13.77 22.18 -1.54
CA ASP A 119 14.99 21.39 -1.39
C ASP A 119 16.13 22.16 -0.71
N TYR A 120 15.90 23.39 -0.27
CA TYR A 120 16.92 24.20 0.40
C TYR A 120 17.30 23.61 1.75
N ILE A 121 18.60 23.44 1.98
CA ILE A 121 19.16 23.00 3.25
C ILE A 121 19.68 24.22 4.00
N TYR A 122 19.15 24.44 5.21
CA TYR A 122 19.66 25.49 6.07
C TYR A 122 21.08 25.19 6.55
N PRO A 123 21.92 26.22 6.70
CA PRO A 123 23.14 26.12 7.48
C PRO A 123 22.85 25.59 8.89
N HIS A 124 23.85 24.94 9.46
CA HIS A 124 23.76 24.34 10.79
C HIS A 124 23.20 25.32 11.84
N LYS A 125 22.19 24.88 12.61
CA LYS A 125 21.41 25.63 13.64
C LYS A 125 20.40 26.68 13.19
N GLU A 126 20.40 27.12 11.93
CA GLU A 126 19.54 28.24 11.51
C GLU A 126 18.08 27.83 11.26
N GLY A 127 17.85 26.67 10.63
CA GLY A 127 16.50 26.29 10.18
C GLY A 127 15.50 25.91 11.28
N SER A 128 15.98 25.64 12.50
CA SER A 128 15.08 25.39 13.65
C SER A 128 14.23 26.61 13.99
N GLN A 129 14.77 27.81 13.80
CA GLN A 129 14.14 29.07 14.19
C GLN A 129 13.12 29.55 13.16
N THR A 130 13.21 29.05 11.93
CA THR A 130 12.35 29.44 10.80
C THR A 130 11.12 28.55 10.66
N GLY A 131 10.97 27.53 11.50
CA GLY A 131 9.86 26.57 11.43
C GLY A 131 9.98 25.62 10.24
N SER A 132 11.19 25.26 9.82
CA SER A 132 11.43 24.27 8.76
C SER A 132 11.44 22.85 9.32
N ILE A 133 11.04 21.87 8.51
CA ILE A 133 11.04 20.45 8.93
C ILE A 133 12.45 19.92 9.16
N ALA A 134 12.63 19.00 10.10
CA ALA A 134 13.84 18.21 10.22
C ALA A 134 13.80 17.03 9.21
N TYR A 135 14.87 16.88 8.43
CA TYR A 135 14.99 15.90 7.36
C TYR A 135 16.31 15.13 7.50
N PRO A 136 16.34 13.79 7.37
CA PRO A 136 17.55 13.02 7.54
C PRO A 136 18.52 13.31 6.40
N CYS A 137 19.72 13.75 6.75
CA CYS A 137 20.77 14.04 5.79
C CYS A 137 22.12 13.93 6.50
N GLN A 138 23.14 13.50 5.78
CA GLN A 138 24.48 13.33 6.33
C GLN A 138 25.43 14.27 5.60
N ARG A 139 26.00 15.24 6.33
CA ARG A 139 26.95 16.21 5.79
C ARG A 139 28.37 15.81 6.17
N ASN A 140 29.28 15.90 5.21
CA ASN A 140 30.68 15.52 5.43
C ASN A 140 31.31 16.42 6.50
N GLY A 141 31.85 15.82 7.56
CA GLY A 141 32.49 16.55 8.66
C GLY A 141 31.52 17.09 9.71
N GLU A 142 30.21 16.82 9.58
CA GLU A 142 29.21 17.16 10.60
C GLU A 142 28.65 15.89 11.25
N ASN A 143 28.48 15.93 12.57
CA ASN A 143 27.94 14.81 13.34
C ASN A 143 26.41 14.85 13.45
N GLN A 144 25.76 15.96 13.07
CA GLN A 144 24.31 16.08 13.09
C GLN A 144 23.69 15.18 11.99
N PRO A 145 22.81 14.21 12.33
CA PRO A 145 22.31 13.22 11.37
C PRO A 145 21.10 13.70 10.56
N PHE A 146 20.82 15.01 10.59
CA PHE A 146 19.68 15.63 9.94
C PHE A 146 20.02 17.08 9.57
N CYS A 147 19.19 17.68 8.74
CA CYS A 147 19.19 19.10 8.42
C CYS A 147 17.77 19.65 8.46
N TYR A 148 17.65 20.98 8.42
CA TYR A 148 16.37 21.64 8.26
C TYR A 148 16.11 21.93 6.79
N LEU A 149 14.96 21.48 6.28
CA LEU A 149 14.63 21.48 4.86
C LEU A 149 13.49 22.45 4.53
N GLY A 150 13.64 23.17 3.43
CA GLY A 150 12.59 24.01 2.85
C GLY A 150 12.53 25.40 3.46
N ARG A 151 12.54 26.44 2.62
CA ARG A 151 12.42 27.85 3.04
C ARG A 151 11.44 28.63 2.17
N LYS A 152 10.88 29.73 2.71
CA LYS A 152 10.14 30.75 1.95
C LYS A 152 10.91 32.08 1.93
N ILE A 153 10.98 32.74 0.78
CA ILE A 153 11.65 34.04 0.60
C ILE A 153 10.73 34.98 -0.18
N PRO A 154 10.56 36.26 0.19
CA PRO A 154 9.87 37.25 -0.64
C PRO A 154 10.46 37.33 -2.06
N LEU A 155 9.62 37.39 -3.09
CA LEU A 155 10.05 37.33 -4.49
C LEU A 155 11.04 38.45 -4.85
N GLU A 156 10.90 39.63 -4.26
CA GLU A 156 11.84 40.76 -4.43
C GLU A 156 13.27 40.40 -4.03
N ASN A 157 13.44 39.60 -2.96
CA ASN A 157 14.72 39.17 -2.40
C ASN A 157 15.21 37.85 -3.00
N TRP A 158 14.36 37.14 -3.74
CA TRP A 158 14.73 35.86 -4.32
C TRP A 158 15.68 36.04 -5.50
N GLN A 159 16.76 35.25 -5.47
CA GLN A 159 17.74 35.06 -6.54
C GLN A 159 17.95 33.55 -6.71
N ASP A 160 17.96 33.07 -7.95
CA ASP A 160 18.18 31.66 -8.22
C ASP A 160 19.65 31.30 -7.91
N ASN A 161 19.88 30.34 -7.02
CA ASN A 161 21.19 29.85 -6.57
C ASN A 161 22.14 30.93 -6.03
N LEU A 162 21.86 31.42 -4.81
CA LEU A 162 22.79 32.30 -4.09
C LEU A 162 24.12 31.58 -3.80
N ASP A 163 25.24 32.27 -4.00
CA ASP A 163 26.57 31.81 -3.59
C ASP A 163 26.55 31.39 -2.10
N ASN A 164 27.02 30.18 -1.80
CA ASN A 164 27.01 29.52 -0.47
C ASN A 164 25.67 28.91 0.01
N SER A 165 24.66 28.75 -0.86
CA SER A 165 23.46 27.95 -0.53
C SER A 165 23.66 26.46 -0.79
N GLU A 166 23.11 25.61 0.08
CA GLU A 166 23.12 24.16 -0.07
C GLU A 166 21.70 23.64 -0.36
N TYR A 167 21.60 22.64 -1.24
CA TYR A 167 20.32 22.07 -1.70
C TYR A 167 20.41 20.55 -1.76
N LEU A 168 19.29 19.86 -1.55
CA LEU A 168 19.21 18.43 -1.81
C LEU A 168 19.43 18.14 -3.31
N PRO A 169 20.08 17.03 -3.67
CA PRO A 169 20.28 16.67 -5.08
C PRO A 169 18.95 16.56 -5.85
N PHE A 170 17.96 15.89 -5.27
CA PHE A 170 16.60 15.84 -5.77
C PHE A 170 15.64 15.55 -4.62
N LEU A 171 14.36 15.87 -4.83
CA LEU A 171 13.27 15.57 -3.91
C LEU A 171 12.24 14.66 -4.59
N THR A 172 11.62 13.76 -3.84
CA THR A 172 10.54 12.89 -4.35
C THR A 172 9.29 13.02 -3.48
N ALA A 173 8.15 12.51 -3.94
CA ALA A 173 6.90 12.52 -3.19
C ALA A 173 6.97 11.78 -1.83
N VAL A 174 7.93 10.85 -1.67
CA VAL A 174 8.14 10.05 -0.46
C VAL A 174 9.27 10.59 0.43
N GLY A 175 9.92 11.71 0.07
CA GLY A 175 10.99 12.32 0.87
C GLY A 175 12.08 11.31 1.26
N TYR A 176 12.23 11.09 2.57
CA TYR A 176 13.18 10.15 3.17
C TYR A 176 12.73 8.68 3.19
N GLY A 177 11.71 8.33 2.40
CA GLY A 177 11.10 7.00 2.36
C GLY A 177 9.77 6.88 3.12
N GLU A 178 9.20 8.00 3.58
CA GLU A 178 7.90 8.07 4.23
C GLU A 178 6.77 8.22 3.19
N PRO A 179 5.89 7.22 2.99
CA PRO A 179 4.86 7.27 1.95
C PRO A 179 3.88 8.44 2.08
N THR A 180 3.71 8.99 3.28
CA THR A 180 2.83 10.14 3.55
C THR A 180 3.53 11.49 3.46
N PHE A 181 4.82 11.54 3.09
CA PHE A 181 5.64 12.76 3.14
C PHE A 181 4.97 13.95 2.42
N ALA A 182 4.64 13.83 1.14
CA ALA A 182 4.01 14.94 0.40
C ALA A 182 2.51 15.13 0.71
N ALA A 183 1.84 14.07 1.19
CA ALA A 183 0.39 14.07 1.43
C ALA A 183 0.00 14.61 2.82
N PHE A 184 0.94 14.68 3.77
CA PHE A 184 0.68 15.07 5.15
C PHE A 184 1.39 16.38 5.48
N TYR A 185 0.65 17.46 5.63
CA TYR A 185 1.18 18.80 5.87
C TYR A 185 2.21 18.86 7.00
N PRO A 186 2.01 18.22 8.18
CA PRO A 186 3.04 18.19 9.23
C PRO A 186 4.40 17.66 8.76
N ASN A 187 4.43 16.68 7.84
CA ASN A 187 5.68 16.14 7.29
C ASN A 187 6.41 17.10 6.35
N CYS A 188 5.70 18.03 5.71
CA CYS A 188 6.22 18.81 4.57
C CYS A 188 5.82 20.29 4.57
N HIS A 189 5.44 20.87 5.71
CA HIS A 189 4.86 22.23 5.78
C HIS A 189 5.78 23.34 5.28
N SER A 190 7.11 23.14 5.29
CA SER A 190 8.11 24.06 4.70
C SER A 190 8.53 23.69 3.26
N VAL A 191 8.01 22.58 2.72
CA VAL A 191 8.46 21.96 1.47
C VAL A 191 7.35 22.01 0.40
N PHE A 192 6.18 21.47 0.71
CA PHE A 192 4.96 21.52 -0.15
C PHE A 192 3.83 22.29 0.54
N GLY A 193 4.20 23.18 1.45
CA GLY A 193 3.27 23.99 2.22
C GLY A 193 3.74 25.44 2.31
N PHE A 194 2.81 26.29 2.72
CA PHE A 194 3.08 27.69 2.99
C PHE A 194 2.24 28.15 4.17
N TYR A 195 2.81 28.96 5.06
CA TYR A 195 2.12 29.57 6.18
C TYR A 195 2.11 31.08 6.01
N ASP A 196 0.91 31.67 6.02
CA ASP A 196 0.64 33.10 5.99
C ASP A 196 0.14 33.56 7.36
N ASP A 197 0.91 34.42 8.02
CA ASP A 197 0.67 34.95 9.36
C ASP A 197 -0.14 36.26 9.37
N ASP A 198 -0.40 36.88 8.22
CA ASP A 198 -1.07 38.18 8.14
C ASP A 198 -2.57 38.09 8.47
N TYR A 199 -3.19 36.91 8.30
CA TYR A 199 -4.64 36.72 8.44
C TYR A 199 -5.00 35.75 9.56
N SER A 200 -4.63 36.08 10.80
CA SER A 200 -5.02 35.31 11.98
C SER A 200 -6.42 35.68 12.53
N GLN A 201 -6.88 36.92 12.35
CA GLN A 201 -8.14 37.40 12.98
C GLN A 201 -9.39 37.15 12.14
N GLU A 202 -9.33 37.47 10.85
CA GLU A 202 -10.44 37.30 9.90
C GLU A 202 -9.90 37.03 8.49
N ILE A 203 -10.72 36.35 7.69
CA ILE A 203 -10.44 36.13 6.26
C ILE A 203 -10.93 37.36 5.50
N PRO A 204 -10.07 38.10 4.79
CA PRO A 204 -10.47 39.22 3.98
C PRO A 204 -11.39 38.82 2.82
N LYS A 205 -12.23 39.75 2.39
CA LYS A 205 -12.97 39.63 1.13
C LYS A 205 -12.02 39.63 -0.06
N ASP A 206 -12.38 38.84 -1.07
CA ASP A 206 -11.68 38.73 -2.36
C ASP A 206 -10.22 38.28 -2.24
N LEU A 207 -9.87 37.57 -1.16
CA LEU A 207 -8.55 36.98 -0.96
C LEU A 207 -8.35 35.80 -1.92
N GLU A 208 -7.20 35.78 -2.58
CA GLU A 208 -6.81 34.75 -3.54
C GLU A 208 -5.35 34.36 -3.36
N TYR A 209 -5.05 33.09 -3.60
CA TYR A 209 -3.67 32.58 -3.72
C TYR A 209 -3.48 31.83 -5.03
N ASP A 210 -2.42 32.18 -5.75
CA ASP A 210 -1.90 31.43 -6.89
C ASP A 210 -0.64 30.67 -6.48
N ILE A 211 -0.53 29.42 -6.94
CA ILE A 211 0.65 28.57 -6.79
C ILE A 211 1.15 28.19 -8.18
N ILE A 212 2.44 28.42 -8.47
CA ILE A 212 3.11 27.96 -9.69
C ILE A 212 4.37 27.20 -9.29
N GLY A 213 4.48 25.92 -9.67
CA GLY A 213 5.61 25.06 -9.34
C GLY A 213 6.47 24.71 -10.56
N TRP A 214 7.79 24.68 -10.41
CA TRP A 214 8.72 24.28 -11.48
C TRP A 214 9.99 23.61 -10.91
N TYR A 215 10.80 23.03 -11.80
CA TYR A 215 12.13 22.53 -11.45
C TYR A 215 13.17 23.64 -11.54
N SER A 216 14.00 23.76 -10.53
CA SER A 216 15.25 24.52 -10.61
C SER A 216 16.12 24.04 -11.78
N GLN A 217 17.01 24.91 -12.27
CA GLN A 217 17.97 24.56 -13.33
C GLN A 217 18.75 23.28 -13.02
N ALA A 218 19.20 23.12 -11.78
CA ALA A 218 19.98 21.97 -11.35
C ALA A 218 19.20 20.67 -11.42
N GLN A 219 17.86 20.69 -11.24
CA GLN A 219 17.04 19.47 -11.18
C GLN A 219 16.24 19.18 -12.47
N GLN A 220 16.26 20.08 -13.45
CA GLN A 220 15.49 19.93 -14.69
C GLN A 220 15.83 18.64 -15.46
N HIS A 221 17.06 18.13 -15.33
CA HIS A 221 17.51 16.89 -15.96
C HIS A 221 16.90 15.62 -15.34
N TYR A 222 16.57 15.59 -14.04
CA TYR A 222 16.04 14.39 -13.38
C TYR A 222 14.71 13.93 -13.98
N TRP A 223 13.88 14.87 -14.42
CA TRP A 223 12.64 14.56 -15.13
C TRP A 223 12.90 13.83 -16.46
N GLN A 224 13.89 14.31 -17.22
CA GLN A 224 14.30 13.72 -18.50
C GLN A 224 14.83 12.30 -18.29
N ASP A 225 15.76 12.14 -17.35
CA ASP A 225 16.38 10.86 -17.01
C ASP A 225 15.34 9.83 -16.57
N PHE A 226 14.31 10.25 -15.84
CA PHE A 226 13.22 9.38 -15.43
C PHE A 226 12.38 8.91 -16.63
N LEU A 227 12.01 9.81 -17.55
CA LEU A 227 11.29 9.43 -18.77
C LEU A 227 12.10 8.47 -19.65
N GLU A 228 13.40 8.67 -19.77
CA GLU A 228 14.29 7.76 -20.51
C GLU A 228 14.37 6.39 -19.86
N LYS A 229 14.56 6.31 -18.55
CA LYS A 229 14.53 5.03 -17.79
C LYS A 229 13.21 4.29 -18.00
N LEU A 230 12.09 5.02 -17.98
CA LEU A 230 10.77 4.43 -18.20
C LEU A 230 10.62 3.88 -19.63
N ARG A 231 11.06 4.63 -20.65
CA ARG A 231 11.06 4.16 -22.06
C ARG A 231 11.86 2.87 -22.20
N ASN A 232 13.06 2.82 -21.61
CA ASN A 232 13.93 1.64 -21.66
C ASN A 232 13.30 0.42 -20.97
N ASN A 233 12.64 0.61 -19.82
CA ASN A 233 11.95 -0.46 -19.11
C ASN A 233 10.79 -1.03 -19.94
N LEU A 234 9.96 -0.17 -20.54
CA LEU A 234 8.84 -0.60 -21.39
C LEU A 234 9.31 -1.33 -22.66
N GLN A 235 10.42 -0.91 -23.26
CA GLN A 235 11.02 -1.60 -24.41
C GLN A 235 11.51 -3.01 -24.05
N GLN A 236 12.14 -3.18 -22.87
CA GLN A 236 12.59 -4.49 -22.38
C GLN A 236 11.43 -5.45 -22.09
N GLN A 237 10.23 -4.94 -21.80
CA GLN A 237 9.02 -5.74 -21.55
C GLN A 237 8.27 -6.16 -22.84
N GLY A 238 8.88 -5.98 -24.02
CA GLY A 238 8.36 -6.52 -25.30
C GLY A 238 7.69 -5.51 -26.22
N SER A 239 7.77 -4.20 -25.93
CA SER A 239 7.26 -3.16 -26.84
C SER A 239 8.26 -2.91 -27.98
N THR A 240 7.96 -3.37 -29.20
CA THR A 240 8.84 -3.26 -30.38
C THR A 240 8.75 -1.92 -31.11
N THR A 241 7.79 -1.05 -30.74
CA THR A 241 7.59 0.27 -31.37
C THR A 241 8.14 1.39 -30.48
N PRO A 242 8.90 2.37 -31.02
CA PRO A 242 9.28 3.57 -30.28
C PRO A 242 8.02 4.29 -29.76
N ILE A 243 7.88 4.38 -28.44
CA ILE A 243 6.77 5.10 -27.80
C ILE A 243 7.10 6.59 -27.83
N ASN A 244 6.37 7.37 -28.61
CA ASN A 244 6.51 8.83 -28.62
C ASN A 244 6.12 9.43 -27.25
N THR A 245 6.56 10.66 -26.96
CA THR A 245 6.36 11.30 -25.64
C THR A 245 4.89 11.41 -25.26
N GLN A 246 4.00 11.75 -26.20
CA GLN A 246 2.57 11.89 -25.92
C GLN A 246 1.97 10.57 -25.44
N THR A 247 2.17 9.48 -26.19
CA THR A 247 1.64 8.16 -25.83
C THR A 247 2.22 7.67 -24.50
N LEU A 248 3.48 7.99 -24.20
CA LEU A 248 4.10 7.67 -22.91
C LEU A 248 3.39 8.41 -21.75
N LEU A 249 3.17 9.73 -21.89
CA LEU A 249 2.49 10.54 -20.89
C LEU A 249 1.03 10.11 -20.69
N GLU A 250 0.30 9.82 -21.76
CA GLU A 250 -1.09 9.32 -21.68
C GLU A 250 -1.14 7.94 -20.98
N ALA A 251 -0.27 7.01 -21.36
CA ALA A 251 -0.31 5.65 -20.81
C ALA A 251 0.15 5.56 -19.35
N GLN A 252 1.29 6.20 -19.03
CA GLN A 252 2.00 6.04 -17.76
C GLN A 252 1.67 7.16 -16.75
N PHE A 253 1.56 8.41 -17.22
CA PHE A 253 1.28 9.57 -16.38
C PHE A 253 -0.21 9.91 -16.32
N LYS A 254 -1.03 9.30 -17.18
CA LYS A 254 -2.46 9.61 -17.32
C LYS A 254 -2.70 11.07 -17.69
N TRP A 255 -1.81 11.71 -18.43
CA TRP A 255 -1.94 13.11 -18.85
C TRP A 255 -2.44 13.19 -20.27
N LYS A 256 -3.55 13.90 -20.49
CA LYS A 256 -4.08 14.20 -21.83
C LYS A 256 -3.59 15.56 -22.29
N ILE A 257 -3.04 15.60 -23.51
CA ILE A 257 -2.54 16.83 -24.12
C ILE A 257 -3.21 16.96 -25.48
N THR A 258 -3.89 18.09 -25.71
CA THR A 258 -4.52 18.39 -26.99
C THR A 258 -3.54 19.19 -27.86
N LEU A 259 -3.09 18.59 -28.97
CA LEU A 259 -2.19 19.23 -29.94
C LEU A 259 -2.97 19.64 -31.19
N GLU A 260 -2.51 20.68 -31.89
CA GLU A 260 -3.01 21.02 -33.23
C GLU A 260 -2.57 19.95 -34.24
N THR A 261 -3.34 19.75 -35.31
CA THR A 261 -3.11 18.71 -36.33
C THR A 261 -1.67 18.79 -36.87
N GLU A 262 -0.97 17.65 -36.94
CA GLU A 262 0.44 17.48 -37.38
C GLU A 262 1.55 17.91 -36.39
N GLN A 263 1.23 18.31 -35.14
CA GLN A 263 2.24 18.55 -34.11
C GLN A 263 2.60 17.28 -33.32
N GLU A 264 3.90 17.08 -33.11
CA GLU A 264 4.43 16.09 -32.15
C GLU A 264 5.09 16.81 -30.96
N LEU A 265 4.97 16.21 -29.77
CA LEU A 265 5.70 16.66 -28.60
C LEU A 265 7.19 16.31 -28.73
N PRO A 266 8.10 17.22 -28.34
CA PRO A 266 9.52 16.91 -28.30
C PRO A 266 9.80 15.74 -27.34
N ALA A 267 10.93 15.07 -27.54
CA ALA A 267 11.41 14.02 -26.62
C ALA A 267 11.60 14.53 -25.18
N SER A 268 11.92 15.82 -25.08
CA SER A 268 12.15 16.61 -23.87
C SER A 268 11.08 17.70 -23.79
N ILE A 269 10.14 17.59 -22.85
CA ILE A 269 9.20 18.66 -22.54
C ILE A 269 9.25 19.02 -21.04
N PRO A 270 9.59 20.27 -20.69
CA PRO A 270 9.46 20.78 -19.34
C PRO A 270 8.00 21.06 -18.99
N PHE A 271 7.69 21.02 -17.70
CA PHE A 271 6.36 21.32 -17.22
C PHE A 271 6.38 22.24 -15.99
N ILE A 272 5.26 22.91 -15.78
CA ILE A 272 4.95 23.65 -14.55
C ILE A 272 3.68 23.08 -13.93
N CYS A 273 3.60 23.14 -12.61
CA CYS A 273 2.36 22.89 -11.87
C CYS A 273 1.66 24.21 -11.59
N TYR A 274 0.32 24.24 -11.58
CA TYR A 274 -0.42 25.45 -11.22
C TYR A 274 -1.71 25.18 -10.46
N ALA A 275 -2.08 26.11 -9.57
CA ALA A 275 -3.37 26.16 -8.89
C ALA A 275 -3.73 27.59 -8.47
N ARG A 276 -5.02 27.82 -8.22
CA ARG A 276 -5.59 29.04 -7.66
C ARG A 276 -6.68 28.69 -6.64
N LEU A 277 -6.65 29.37 -5.51
CA LEU A 277 -7.64 29.24 -4.44
C LEU A 277 -8.23 30.62 -4.11
N LYS A 278 -9.54 30.78 -4.33
CA LYS A 278 -10.31 32.00 -4.00
C LYS A 278 -11.11 31.82 -2.73
N PHE A 279 -11.07 32.76 -1.80
CA PHE A 279 -11.81 32.67 -0.54
C PHE A 279 -13.19 33.31 -0.65
N THR A 280 -14.24 32.49 -0.47
CA THR A 280 -15.63 32.93 -0.28
C THR A 280 -16.22 32.24 0.96
N PRO A 281 -15.78 32.63 2.16
CA PRO A 281 -16.11 31.92 3.39
C PRO A 281 -17.61 31.89 3.65
N ASN A 282 -18.15 30.71 3.94
CA ASN A 282 -19.52 30.53 4.42
C ASN A 282 -19.69 31.13 5.83
N THR A 283 -20.95 31.35 6.23
CA THR A 283 -21.29 31.82 7.58
C THR A 283 -20.75 30.89 8.67
N ASN A 284 -20.76 29.58 8.41
CA ASN A 284 -20.06 28.58 9.20
C ASN A 284 -18.96 27.94 8.33
N ILE A 285 -17.71 28.25 8.66
CA ILE A 285 -16.55 27.69 7.96
C ILE A 285 -16.20 26.27 8.42
N ASN A 286 -16.84 25.73 9.46
CA ASN A 286 -16.53 24.37 9.89
C ASN A 286 -17.08 23.35 8.89
N ASN A 287 -16.25 22.36 8.55
CA ASN A 287 -16.66 21.28 7.67
C ASN A 287 -17.64 20.32 8.38
N PRO A 288 -18.87 20.14 7.90
CA PRO A 288 -19.86 19.23 8.50
C PRO A 288 -19.47 17.75 8.37
N ASP A 289 -18.75 17.37 7.31
CA ASP A 289 -18.32 15.98 7.06
C ASP A 289 -17.42 15.48 8.18
N ARG A 290 -16.54 16.36 8.67
CA ARG A 290 -15.71 16.07 9.84
C ARG A 290 -16.54 15.75 11.08
N GLN A 291 -17.77 16.24 11.22
CA GLN A 291 -18.64 15.92 12.36
C GLN A 291 -19.58 14.73 12.09
N ALA A 292 -19.76 14.32 10.84
CA ALA A 292 -20.70 13.25 10.47
C ALA A 292 -20.40 11.89 11.12
N SER A 293 -21.40 11.17 11.63
CA SER A 293 -21.16 9.81 12.16
C SER A 293 -20.79 8.84 11.03
N GLY A 294 -19.73 8.06 11.22
CA GLY A 294 -19.38 6.95 10.32
C GLY A 294 -19.83 5.59 10.87
N LYS A 295 -20.10 4.63 9.99
CA LYS A 295 -20.31 3.22 10.37
C LYS A 295 -18.99 2.46 10.21
N VAL A 296 -18.74 1.49 11.09
CA VAL A 296 -17.50 0.70 11.11
C VAL A 296 -17.84 -0.76 10.89
N THR A 297 -17.19 -1.39 9.90
CA THR A 297 -17.30 -2.81 9.60
C THR A 297 -15.92 -3.44 9.56
N VAL A 298 -15.82 -4.73 9.89
CA VAL A 298 -14.55 -5.48 9.91
C VAL A 298 -14.66 -6.73 9.05
N GLY A 299 -13.60 -7.05 8.33
CA GLY A 299 -13.44 -8.27 7.54
C GLY A 299 -11.96 -8.71 7.48
N ASN A 300 -11.66 -9.83 6.82
CA ASN A 300 -10.28 -10.24 6.55
C ASN A 300 -9.69 -9.51 5.34
N THR A 301 -10.55 -8.98 4.47
CA THR A 301 -10.19 -8.11 3.35
C THR A 301 -11.09 -6.88 3.34
N GLY A 302 -10.68 -5.84 2.59
CA GLY A 302 -11.52 -4.64 2.40
C GLY A 302 -12.84 -4.95 1.69
N THR A 303 -12.82 -5.86 0.71
CA THR A 303 -14.03 -6.30 0.01
C THR A 303 -14.95 -7.09 0.94
N GLU A 304 -14.44 -7.97 1.81
CA GLU A 304 -15.26 -8.71 2.78
C GLU A 304 -15.92 -7.77 3.80
N ALA A 305 -15.17 -6.76 4.28
CA ALA A 305 -15.73 -5.73 5.16
C ALA A 305 -16.84 -4.93 4.46
N LEU A 306 -16.70 -4.63 3.16
CA LEU A 306 -17.69 -3.93 2.36
C LEU A 306 -18.91 -4.81 2.05
N SER A 307 -18.72 -6.08 1.68
CA SER A 307 -19.78 -7.06 1.50
C SER A 307 -20.61 -7.23 2.77
N ALA A 308 -19.97 -7.31 3.94
CA ALA A 308 -20.64 -7.38 5.22
C ALA A 308 -21.45 -6.12 5.57
N TYR A 309 -20.96 -4.94 5.15
CA TYR A 309 -21.67 -3.67 5.26
C TYR A 309 -22.90 -3.65 4.34
N LEU A 310 -22.71 -3.90 3.05
CA LEU A 310 -23.77 -3.87 2.04
C LEU A 310 -24.85 -4.91 2.33
N ALA A 311 -24.48 -6.11 2.77
CA ALA A 311 -25.45 -7.14 3.14
C ALA A 311 -26.39 -6.68 4.27
N GLN A 312 -25.89 -5.86 5.21
CA GLN A 312 -26.71 -5.28 6.26
C GLN A 312 -27.63 -4.17 5.73
N GLU A 313 -27.17 -3.35 4.78
CA GLU A 313 -27.98 -2.28 4.17
C GLU A 313 -29.03 -2.82 3.18
N ILE A 314 -28.70 -3.85 2.39
CA ILE A 314 -29.58 -4.43 1.36
C ILE A 314 -30.73 -5.23 2.00
N ASN A 315 -30.40 -6.19 2.87
CA ASN A 315 -31.39 -7.00 3.60
C ASN A 315 -30.76 -7.65 4.85
N ARG A 316 -30.96 -6.99 5.99
CA ARG A 316 -30.46 -7.44 7.30
C ARG A 316 -30.82 -8.89 7.67
N ASN A 317 -32.00 -9.37 7.29
CA ASN A 317 -32.45 -10.72 7.64
C ASN A 317 -31.73 -11.81 6.84
N ASN A 318 -31.20 -11.47 5.66
CA ASN A 318 -30.52 -12.41 4.75
C ASN A 318 -29.03 -12.07 4.57
N LYS A 319 -28.42 -11.44 5.58
CA LYS A 319 -27.02 -10.96 5.52
C LYS A 319 -26.04 -12.03 5.02
N SER A 320 -26.12 -13.25 5.56
CA SER A 320 -25.17 -14.33 5.23
C SER A 320 -25.19 -14.69 3.74
N ILE A 321 -26.38 -14.76 3.15
CA ILE A 321 -26.56 -15.14 1.74
C ILE A 321 -26.01 -14.02 0.84
N ILE A 322 -26.33 -12.77 1.15
CA ILE A 322 -25.88 -11.61 0.37
C ILE A 322 -24.36 -11.45 0.46
N GLU A 323 -23.78 -11.58 1.64
CA GLU A 323 -22.33 -11.53 1.83
C GLU A 323 -21.63 -12.63 1.02
N GLU A 324 -22.14 -13.87 1.06
CA GLU A 324 -21.60 -14.97 0.24
C GLU A 324 -21.71 -14.72 -1.26
N GLN A 325 -22.82 -14.15 -1.73
CA GLN A 325 -23.02 -13.80 -3.15
C GLN A 325 -22.06 -12.71 -3.61
N LEU A 326 -21.86 -11.64 -2.82
CA LEU A 326 -20.94 -10.56 -3.16
C LEU A 326 -19.47 -11.05 -3.15
N GLU A 327 -19.08 -11.88 -2.18
CA GLU A 327 -17.75 -12.47 -2.15
C GLU A 327 -17.51 -13.47 -3.30
N ALA A 328 -18.56 -14.16 -3.76
CA ALA A 328 -18.46 -15.05 -4.91
C ALA A 328 -18.12 -14.30 -6.21
N LEU A 329 -18.51 -13.02 -6.34
CA LEU A 329 -18.15 -12.20 -7.51
C LEU A 329 -16.62 -12.05 -7.64
N HIS A 330 -15.93 -11.87 -6.52
CA HIS A 330 -14.47 -11.75 -6.47
C HIS A 330 -13.72 -13.05 -6.81
N LEU A 331 -14.40 -14.20 -6.70
CA LEU A 331 -13.83 -15.52 -6.96
C LEU A 331 -14.32 -16.15 -8.26
N SER A 332 -15.11 -15.41 -9.05
CA SER A 332 -15.77 -15.90 -10.27
C SER A 332 -14.82 -16.60 -11.25
N SER A 333 -13.67 -16.01 -11.59
CA SER A 333 -12.67 -16.61 -12.49
C SER A 333 -12.08 -17.93 -12.00
N ARG A 334 -11.98 -18.13 -10.68
CA ARG A 334 -11.53 -19.41 -10.09
C ARG A 334 -12.62 -20.48 -10.13
N LEU A 335 -13.88 -20.05 -10.15
CA LEU A 335 -15.05 -20.92 -10.07
C LEU A 335 -15.60 -21.34 -11.45
N GLU A 336 -15.23 -20.62 -12.53
CA GLU A 336 -15.72 -20.86 -13.90
C GLU A 336 -15.50 -22.30 -14.42
N ASN A 337 -14.44 -22.98 -13.96
CA ASN A 337 -14.11 -24.35 -14.41
C ASN A 337 -14.71 -25.45 -13.53
N HIS A 338 -15.49 -25.11 -12.49
CA HIS A 338 -16.08 -26.07 -11.55
C HIS A 338 -17.59 -26.15 -11.74
N GLN A 339 -18.09 -27.28 -12.25
CA GLN A 339 -19.54 -27.53 -12.42
C GLN A 339 -20.18 -28.21 -11.19
N LEU A 340 -19.37 -28.84 -10.34
CA LEU A 340 -19.75 -29.51 -9.09
C LEU A 340 -18.90 -28.91 -7.94
N ASP A 341 -19.42 -28.92 -6.70
CA ASP A 341 -18.73 -28.45 -5.49
C ASP A 341 -18.42 -26.94 -5.36
N MET A 342 -19.24 -26.09 -5.99
CA MET A 342 -19.10 -24.63 -5.96
C MET A 342 -19.11 -24.04 -4.55
N THR A 343 -20.00 -24.50 -3.65
CA THR A 343 -20.08 -23.97 -2.28
C THR A 343 -18.83 -24.31 -1.45
N PRO A 344 -18.35 -25.57 -1.40
CA PRO A 344 -17.07 -25.89 -0.78
C PRO A 344 -15.88 -25.09 -1.37
N LYS A 345 -15.82 -24.94 -2.70
CA LYS A 345 -14.73 -24.20 -3.37
C LYS A 345 -14.76 -22.71 -3.09
N LEU A 346 -15.94 -22.11 -2.99
CA LEU A 346 -16.11 -20.72 -2.55
C LEU A 346 -15.61 -20.54 -1.11
N LYS A 347 -15.98 -21.45 -0.20
CA LYS A 347 -15.50 -21.42 1.19
C LYS A 347 -13.98 -21.57 1.27
N GLU A 348 -13.39 -22.46 0.46
CA GLU A 348 -11.93 -22.64 0.35
C GLU A 348 -11.24 -21.37 -0.17
N GLY A 349 -11.74 -20.77 -1.25
CA GLY A 349 -11.19 -19.52 -1.79
C GLY A 349 -11.29 -18.34 -0.81
N ARG A 350 -12.42 -18.19 -0.10
CA ARG A 350 -12.58 -17.19 0.97
C ARG A 350 -11.60 -17.46 2.12
N HIS A 351 -11.40 -18.73 2.48
CA HIS A 351 -10.44 -19.12 3.50
C HIS A 351 -9.02 -18.74 3.09
N GLU A 352 -8.57 -19.15 1.90
CA GLU A 352 -7.24 -18.84 1.34
C GLU A 352 -6.99 -17.33 1.29
N ASN A 353 -7.99 -16.53 0.88
CA ASN A 353 -7.88 -15.07 0.80
C ASN A 353 -7.60 -14.40 2.15
N GLY A 354 -7.85 -15.08 3.28
CA GLY A 354 -7.53 -14.63 4.62
C GLY A 354 -6.06 -14.81 5.02
N PHE A 355 -5.20 -15.38 4.15
CA PHE A 355 -3.80 -15.66 4.45
C PHE A 355 -2.85 -15.12 3.38
N ASN A 356 -1.62 -14.85 3.80
CA ASN A 356 -0.47 -14.62 2.95
C ASN A 356 0.33 -15.92 2.83
N ALA A 357 0.69 -16.29 1.61
CA ALA A 357 1.55 -17.44 1.37
C ALA A 357 3.03 -17.02 1.48
N ILE A 358 3.76 -17.65 2.38
CA ILE A 358 5.18 -17.40 2.64
C ILE A 358 6.00 -18.53 2.00
N ASN A 359 7.03 -18.16 1.24
CA ASN A 359 7.94 -19.13 0.65
C ASN A 359 8.72 -19.89 1.74
N ALA A 360 8.70 -21.22 1.69
CA ALA A 360 9.39 -22.08 2.65
C ALA A 360 10.78 -22.57 2.21
N GLY A 361 11.26 -22.15 1.03
CA GLY A 361 12.56 -22.54 0.48
C GLY A 361 12.46 -23.10 -0.94
N THR A 362 13.48 -23.86 -1.31
CA THR A 362 13.68 -24.39 -2.66
C THR A 362 13.54 -25.90 -2.67
N LEU A 363 12.90 -26.42 -3.70
CA LEU A 363 12.85 -27.85 -4.00
C LEU A 363 13.46 -28.10 -5.39
N TRP A 364 14.27 -29.12 -5.51
CA TRP A 364 14.77 -29.62 -6.78
C TRP A 364 13.81 -30.64 -7.38
N THR A 365 13.53 -30.49 -8.67
CA THR A 365 12.75 -31.44 -9.47
C THR A 365 13.47 -31.75 -10.77
N ILE A 366 13.21 -32.94 -11.32
CA ILE A 366 13.68 -33.30 -12.66
C ILE A 366 12.46 -33.26 -13.59
N ARG A 367 12.57 -32.53 -14.69
CA ARG A 367 11.48 -32.36 -15.67
C ARG A 367 12.00 -32.62 -17.08
N LEU A 368 11.09 -33.01 -17.97
CA LEU A 368 11.36 -33.05 -19.40
C LEU A 368 11.51 -31.62 -19.93
N GLN A 369 12.55 -31.40 -20.75
CA GLN A 369 12.72 -30.19 -21.52
C GLN A 369 11.73 -30.23 -22.69
N ASN A 370 10.58 -29.58 -22.55
CA ASN A 370 9.62 -29.44 -23.65
C ASN A 370 10.18 -28.48 -24.71
N PRO A 371 10.36 -28.90 -25.98
CA PRO A 371 10.95 -28.02 -27.00
C PRO A 371 10.06 -26.85 -27.42
N ASN A 372 8.75 -26.86 -27.13
CA ASN A 372 7.82 -25.78 -27.49
C ASN A 372 6.84 -25.51 -26.34
N SER A 373 6.95 -24.34 -25.71
CA SER A 373 5.96 -23.83 -24.74
C SER A 373 5.16 -22.71 -25.38
N GLN A 374 4.37 -23.03 -26.41
CA GLN A 374 3.22 -22.22 -26.81
C GLN A 374 2.09 -23.20 -27.15
N THR A 375 1.03 -23.16 -26.35
CA THR A 375 -0.18 -24.01 -26.35
C THR A 375 0.02 -25.48 -25.93
N ALA A 376 -0.61 -25.86 -24.82
CA ALA A 376 -0.79 -27.25 -24.42
C ALA A 376 -1.95 -27.84 -25.24
N ASP A 377 -1.67 -28.80 -26.11
CA ASP A 377 -2.70 -29.55 -26.85
C ASP A 377 -3.10 -30.80 -26.04
N ALA A 378 -4.40 -31.00 -25.82
CA ALA A 378 -4.92 -32.09 -25.02
C ALA A 378 -4.75 -33.47 -25.69
N ASN A 379 -4.52 -33.50 -27.01
CA ASN A 379 -4.34 -34.74 -27.76
C ASN A 379 -2.95 -35.38 -27.59
N ASP A 380 -1.92 -34.61 -27.21
CA ASP A 380 -0.55 -35.12 -26.98
C ASP A 380 -0.42 -35.88 -25.63
N ALA A 381 -1.39 -35.74 -24.73
CA ALA A 381 -1.35 -36.34 -23.40
C ALA A 381 -1.69 -37.85 -23.38
N HIS A 382 -2.25 -38.39 -24.47
CA HIS A 382 -2.65 -39.81 -24.55
C HIS A 382 -1.57 -40.74 -25.13
N GLU A 383 -0.48 -40.22 -25.70
CA GLU A 383 0.62 -41.03 -26.25
C GLU A 383 1.94 -40.94 -25.46
N GLN A 384 1.98 -40.24 -24.32
CA GLN A 384 3.14 -40.27 -23.43
C GLN A 384 3.17 -41.60 -22.67
N GLN A 385 3.86 -42.61 -23.22
CA GLN A 385 4.39 -43.71 -22.42
C GLN A 385 5.03 -43.09 -21.17
N GLN A 386 4.70 -43.60 -19.98
CA GLN A 386 5.36 -43.21 -18.74
C GLN A 386 6.85 -43.59 -18.82
N VAL A 387 7.66 -42.74 -19.44
CA VAL A 387 9.10 -42.88 -19.48
C VAL A 387 9.60 -42.52 -18.09
N THR A 388 9.88 -43.56 -17.31
CA THR A 388 10.34 -43.44 -15.93
C THR A 388 11.86 -43.35 -15.91
N LEU A 389 12.37 -42.39 -15.13
CA LEU A 389 13.79 -42.35 -14.80
C LEU A 389 14.14 -43.57 -13.93
N PRO A 390 15.39 -44.08 -13.97
CA PRO A 390 15.85 -45.12 -13.06
C PRO A 390 15.56 -44.79 -11.58
N ASP A 391 15.07 -45.77 -10.81
CA ASP A 391 14.64 -45.58 -9.41
C ASP A 391 15.74 -44.99 -8.50
N ASN A 392 17.01 -45.26 -8.79
CA ASN A 392 18.14 -44.71 -8.02
C ASN A 392 18.23 -43.18 -8.11
N ILE A 393 17.71 -42.55 -9.17
CA ILE A 393 17.66 -41.09 -9.32
C ILE A 393 16.66 -40.48 -8.34
N ALA A 394 15.56 -41.16 -8.05
CA ALA A 394 14.60 -40.70 -7.05
C ALA A 394 15.26 -40.61 -5.66
N HIS A 395 16.09 -41.59 -5.31
CA HIS A 395 16.85 -41.57 -4.05
C HIS A 395 17.87 -40.41 -4.01
N LEU A 396 18.61 -40.16 -5.09
CA LEU A 396 19.57 -39.06 -5.17
C LEU A 396 18.89 -37.69 -5.16
N LEU A 397 17.76 -37.54 -5.84
CA LEU A 397 16.96 -36.32 -5.83
C LEU A 397 16.38 -36.05 -4.43
N ASN A 398 15.90 -37.09 -3.74
CA ASN A 398 15.46 -36.97 -2.36
C ASN A 398 16.61 -36.56 -1.42
N GLU A 399 17.79 -37.17 -1.57
CA GLU A 399 18.97 -36.78 -0.80
C GLU A 399 19.35 -35.31 -1.05
N LEU A 400 19.37 -34.87 -2.31
CA LEU A 400 19.58 -33.47 -2.69
C LEU A 400 18.55 -32.55 -2.00
N ASN A 401 17.27 -32.91 -2.04
CA ASN A 401 16.21 -32.11 -1.42
C ASN A 401 16.32 -32.06 0.11
N LEU A 402 16.77 -33.13 0.77
CA LEU A 402 17.05 -33.10 2.22
C LEU A 402 18.19 -32.14 2.56
N TYR A 403 19.27 -32.11 1.77
CA TYR A 403 20.35 -31.15 1.96
C TYR A 403 19.93 -29.71 1.62
N GLN A 404 19.12 -29.51 0.57
CA GLN A 404 18.55 -28.20 0.24
C GLN A 404 17.68 -27.69 1.39
N GLN A 405 16.82 -28.53 1.96
CA GLN A 405 15.97 -28.18 3.10
C GLN A 405 16.81 -27.80 4.32
N GLN A 406 17.87 -28.55 4.64
CA GLN A 406 18.77 -28.22 5.75
C GLN A 406 19.48 -26.89 5.53
N TYR A 407 19.92 -26.61 4.31
CA TYR A 407 20.57 -25.36 3.94
C TYR A 407 19.62 -24.16 4.03
N ASP A 408 18.40 -24.30 3.51
CA ASP A 408 17.36 -23.27 3.59
C ASP A 408 16.96 -22.98 5.05
N PHE A 409 16.79 -24.04 5.86
CA PHE A 409 16.52 -23.91 7.29
C PHE A 409 17.67 -23.21 8.03
N ALA A 410 18.92 -23.53 7.70
CA ALA A 410 20.07 -22.87 8.30
C ALA A 410 20.14 -21.37 7.99
N PHE A 411 19.72 -20.95 6.78
CA PHE A 411 19.58 -19.53 6.45
C PHE A 411 18.44 -18.86 7.21
N GLN A 412 17.28 -19.52 7.33
CA GLN A 412 16.18 -19.00 8.13
C GLN A 412 16.58 -18.82 9.61
N GLU A 413 17.37 -19.76 10.15
CA GLU A 413 17.92 -19.67 11.50
C GLU A 413 18.93 -18.51 11.63
N ILE A 414 19.85 -18.34 10.67
CA ILE A 414 20.77 -17.19 10.63
C ILE A 414 19.99 -15.86 10.61
N GLU A 415 18.96 -15.74 9.78
CA GLU A 415 18.12 -14.54 9.73
C GLU A 415 17.37 -14.31 11.03
N SER A 416 16.89 -15.38 11.69
CA SER A 416 16.29 -15.29 13.02
C SER A 416 17.30 -14.78 14.06
N MET A 417 18.51 -15.33 14.07
CA MET A 417 19.60 -14.90 14.96
C MET A 417 20.02 -13.45 14.71
N ARG A 418 20.03 -12.97 13.47
CA ARG A 418 20.30 -11.56 13.14
C ARG A 418 19.21 -10.63 13.66
N ARG A 419 17.94 -11.02 13.55
CA ARG A 419 16.82 -10.25 14.13
C ARG A 419 16.87 -10.23 15.65
N GLN A 420 17.25 -11.35 16.27
CA GLN A 420 17.48 -11.42 17.71
C GLN A 420 18.63 -10.48 18.12
N LEU A 421 19.75 -10.49 17.39
CA LEU A 421 20.87 -9.57 17.64
C LEU A 421 20.44 -8.10 17.54
N PHE A 422 19.64 -7.74 16.54
CA PHE A 422 19.09 -6.38 16.45
C PHE A 422 18.19 -6.04 17.64
N SER A 423 17.34 -6.98 18.07
CA SER A 423 16.49 -6.78 19.25
C SER A 423 17.31 -6.61 20.53
N ASP A 424 18.42 -7.33 20.66
CA ASP A 424 19.31 -7.22 21.82
C ASP A 424 20.16 -5.94 21.77
N TRP A 425 20.56 -5.48 20.58
CA TRP A 425 21.12 -4.14 20.37
C TRP A 425 20.14 -3.04 20.80
N TYR A 426 18.88 -3.17 20.42
CA TYR A 426 17.83 -2.22 20.81
C TYR A 426 17.69 -2.12 22.34
N LYS A 427 17.67 -3.28 23.02
CA LYS A 427 17.65 -3.34 24.49
C LYS A 427 18.93 -2.78 25.10
N TYR A 428 20.10 -3.03 24.50
CA TYR A 428 21.35 -2.41 24.92
C TYR A 428 21.27 -0.88 24.88
N MET A 429 20.70 -0.30 23.82
CA MET A 429 20.50 1.15 23.73
C MET A 429 19.57 1.67 24.84
N LEU A 430 18.51 0.94 25.19
CA LEU A 430 17.65 1.28 26.34
C LEU A 430 18.37 1.11 27.68
N CYS A 431 19.35 0.22 27.81
CA CYS A 431 20.16 0.10 29.03
C CYS A 431 21.16 1.25 29.15
N SER A 432 21.76 1.67 28.05
CA SER A 432 22.72 2.79 27.98
C SER A 432 22.03 4.14 28.20
N TYR A 433 20.81 4.29 27.67
CA TYR A 433 20.01 5.51 27.74
C TYR A 433 18.62 5.18 28.31
N PRO A 434 18.52 4.81 29.61
CA PRO A 434 17.27 4.39 30.20
C PRO A 434 16.28 5.54 30.25
N PRO A 435 14.96 5.26 30.08
CA PRO A 435 13.93 6.26 30.27
C PRO A 435 14.06 6.97 31.63
N GLN A 436 13.60 8.23 31.68
CA GLN A 436 13.72 9.01 32.91
C GLN A 436 13.05 8.31 34.10
N GLY A 437 13.80 8.14 35.19
CA GLY A 437 13.31 7.54 36.43
C GLY A 437 13.30 6.00 36.48
N SER A 438 13.83 5.30 35.47
CA SER A 438 13.86 3.82 35.44
C SER A 438 15.26 3.21 35.48
N LYS A 439 16.31 4.00 35.71
CA LYS A 439 17.71 3.56 35.68
C LYS A 439 17.99 2.31 36.53
N ASP A 440 17.40 2.21 37.72
CA ASP A 440 17.63 1.09 38.65
C ASP A 440 16.98 -0.24 38.20
N VAL A 441 16.18 -0.22 37.12
CA VAL A 441 15.44 -1.38 36.59
C VAL A 441 16.21 -2.05 35.43
N TYR A 442 17.17 -1.36 34.82
CA TYR A 442 17.93 -1.87 33.68
C TYR A 442 19.21 -2.60 34.13
N PRO A 443 19.62 -3.66 33.41
CA PRO A 443 20.87 -4.36 33.68
C PRO A 443 22.08 -3.48 33.39
N ASP A 444 23.22 -3.86 33.97
CA ASP A 444 24.51 -3.22 33.73
C ASP A 444 24.96 -3.35 32.25
N ILE A 445 25.42 -2.24 31.67
CA ILE A 445 25.73 -2.17 30.24
C ILE A 445 26.89 -3.08 29.82
N ASP A 446 27.87 -3.32 30.71
CA ASP A 446 29.01 -4.19 30.41
C ASP A 446 28.59 -5.65 30.39
N GLN A 447 27.67 -6.03 31.27
CA GLN A 447 27.07 -7.37 31.26
C GLN A 447 26.26 -7.61 30.00
N VAL A 448 25.47 -6.63 29.54
CA VAL A 448 24.70 -6.73 28.29
C VAL A 448 25.63 -6.82 27.08
N LYS A 449 26.65 -5.96 27.00
CA LYS A 449 27.68 -6.01 25.95
C LYS A 449 28.36 -7.39 25.89
N TYR A 450 28.82 -7.89 27.03
CA TYR A 450 29.46 -9.21 27.13
C TYR A 450 28.50 -10.32 26.68
N TYR A 451 27.23 -10.27 27.09
CA TYR A 451 26.21 -11.22 26.65
C TYR A 451 26.04 -11.20 25.13
N ILE A 452 25.89 -10.02 24.52
CA ILE A 452 25.72 -9.90 23.07
C ILE A 452 26.93 -10.48 22.32
N GLN A 453 28.14 -10.16 22.77
CA GLN A 453 29.37 -10.65 22.13
C GLN A 453 29.49 -12.18 22.22
N GLU A 454 29.34 -12.74 23.41
CA GLU A 454 29.63 -14.16 23.67
C GLU A 454 28.45 -15.10 23.38
N LYS A 455 27.22 -14.63 23.60
CA LYS A 455 26.00 -15.47 23.51
C LYS A 455 25.19 -15.23 22.25
N VAL A 456 25.44 -14.13 21.53
CA VAL A 456 24.68 -13.82 20.30
C VAL A 456 25.59 -13.79 19.07
N ILE A 457 26.61 -12.92 19.05
CA ILE A 457 27.50 -12.74 17.89
C ILE A 457 28.35 -13.99 17.64
N ALA A 458 29.03 -14.53 18.66
CA ALA A 458 29.90 -15.69 18.47
C ALA A 458 29.15 -16.94 17.94
N PRO A 459 27.98 -17.33 18.48
CA PRO A 459 27.17 -18.40 17.90
C PRO A 459 26.67 -18.10 16.48
N LEU A 460 26.26 -16.86 16.18
CA LEU A 460 25.85 -16.45 14.84
C LEU A 460 26.96 -16.65 13.82
N ASN A 461 28.18 -16.17 14.12
CA ASN A 461 29.33 -16.34 13.24
C ASN A 461 29.67 -17.82 13.03
N LYS A 462 29.60 -18.64 14.09
CA LYS A 462 29.80 -20.09 13.97
C LYS A 462 28.76 -20.73 13.06
N LYS A 463 27.49 -20.30 13.14
CA LYS A 463 26.41 -20.79 12.27
C LYS A 463 26.63 -20.37 10.82
N ILE A 464 26.98 -19.10 10.56
CA ILE A 464 27.29 -18.59 9.22
C ILE A 464 28.40 -19.42 8.57
N ILE A 465 29.51 -19.65 9.28
CA ILE A 465 30.65 -20.45 8.78
C ILE A 465 30.23 -21.91 8.52
N ALA A 466 29.41 -22.50 9.40
CA ALA A 466 28.93 -23.88 9.23
C ALA A 466 27.95 -24.02 8.05
N THR A 467 27.16 -22.99 7.75
CA THR A 467 26.24 -22.97 6.61
C THR A 467 26.99 -22.80 5.29
N GLY A 468 27.90 -21.83 5.19
CA GLY A 468 28.61 -21.48 3.96
C GLY A 468 27.72 -20.76 2.92
N ASN A 469 28.29 -20.44 1.76
CA ASN A 469 27.63 -19.71 0.67
C ASN A 469 27.71 -20.48 -0.66
N LEU A 470 26.53 -20.87 -1.15
CA LEU A 470 26.27 -21.52 -2.43
C LEU A 470 26.12 -20.49 -3.56
N THR A 471 26.87 -20.68 -4.64
CA THR A 471 26.66 -19.97 -5.92
C THR A 471 26.22 -20.93 -7.01
N LEU A 472 25.15 -20.60 -7.73
CA LEU A 472 24.64 -21.38 -8.86
C LEU A 472 25.03 -20.73 -10.18
N ILE A 473 25.56 -21.54 -11.12
CA ILE A 473 26.01 -21.06 -12.42
C ILE A 473 25.08 -21.58 -13.51
N TRP A 474 24.42 -20.65 -14.18
CA TRP A 474 23.45 -20.92 -15.24
C TRP A 474 24.10 -20.71 -16.61
N ASP A 475 23.72 -21.51 -17.60
CA ASP A 475 24.16 -21.33 -18.99
C ASP A 475 23.32 -20.26 -19.72
N LYS A 476 23.65 -20.00 -20.99
CA LYS A 476 22.95 -19.02 -21.83
C LYS A 476 21.49 -19.39 -22.12
N ALA A 477 21.10 -20.66 -21.94
CA ALA A 477 19.74 -21.13 -22.10
C ALA A 477 18.94 -21.08 -20.78
N GLY A 478 19.53 -20.54 -19.70
CA GLY A 478 18.91 -20.47 -18.39
C GLY A 478 18.88 -21.80 -17.64
N GLN A 479 19.64 -22.80 -18.10
CA GLN A 479 19.73 -24.10 -17.43
C GLN A 479 20.90 -24.13 -16.45
N LEU A 480 20.72 -24.86 -15.35
CA LEU A 480 21.78 -24.99 -14.35
C LEU A 480 22.95 -25.81 -14.91
N SER A 481 24.12 -25.20 -14.96
CA SER A 481 25.33 -25.83 -15.50
C SER A 481 26.16 -26.54 -14.44
N ARG A 482 26.34 -25.90 -13.28
CA ARG A 482 27.05 -26.38 -12.09
C ARG A 482 26.77 -25.49 -10.87
N ALA A 483 27.13 -25.96 -9.69
CA ALA A 483 27.14 -25.21 -8.45
C ALA A 483 28.56 -25.10 -7.87
N GLU A 484 28.85 -24.00 -7.18
CA GLU A 484 30.14 -23.68 -6.58
C GLU A 484 30.00 -23.13 -5.15
N VAL A 485 31.09 -23.18 -4.39
CA VAL A 485 31.20 -22.66 -3.02
C VAL A 485 32.29 -21.60 -2.97
N ASN A 486 32.04 -20.48 -2.29
CA ASN A 486 33.01 -19.40 -2.17
C ASN A 486 33.83 -19.56 -0.88
N ASN A 487 35.03 -20.14 -0.98
CA ASN A 487 36.04 -20.19 0.10
C ASN A 487 35.54 -20.79 1.46
N ASP A 488 34.58 -21.71 1.46
CA ASP A 488 34.10 -22.33 2.71
C ASP A 488 34.83 -23.64 3.07
N SER A 489 34.71 -24.03 4.34
CA SER A 489 35.16 -25.34 4.83
C SER A 489 34.54 -26.49 4.03
N ARG A 490 35.30 -27.56 3.76
CA ARG A 490 34.81 -28.82 3.13
C ARG A 490 33.73 -29.55 3.95
N THR A 491 33.37 -29.01 5.11
CA THR A 491 32.33 -29.53 6.00
C THR A 491 31.10 -28.64 6.07
N SER A 492 31.03 -27.54 5.30
CA SER A 492 29.86 -26.66 5.32
C SER A 492 28.64 -27.29 4.64
N LEU A 493 27.44 -26.87 5.03
CA LEU A 493 26.21 -27.32 4.38
C LEU A 493 26.19 -26.97 2.88
N ALA A 494 26.68 -25.78 2.51
CA ALA A 494 26.84 -25.36 1.12
C ALA A 494 27.73 -26.34 0.33
N TYR A 495 28.86 -26.77 0.89
CA TYR A 495 29.75 -27.74 0.24
C TYR A 495 29.09 -29.09 0.00
N LEU A 496 28.40 -29.62 1.02
CA LEU A 496 27.66 -30.88 0.90
C LEU A 496 26.54 -30.77 -0.14
N LEU A 497 25.81 -29.65 -0.17
CA LEU A 497 24.75 -29.40 -1.14
C LEU A 497 25.31 -29.28 -2.57
N VAL A 498 26.42 -28.56 -2.77
CA VAL A 498 27.10 -28.43 -4.07
C VAL A 498 27.52 -29.80 -4.62
N ASP A 499 28.07 -30.67 -3.77
CA ASP A 499 28.44 -32.03 -4.16
C ASP A 499 27.23 -32.80 -4.69
N LYS A 500 26.10 -32.76 -3.98
CA LYS A 500 24.85 -33.43 -4.41
C LYS A 500 24.27 -32.85 -5.69
N ILE A 501 24.26 -31.52 -5.85
CA ILE A 501 23.81 -30.86 -7.07
C ILE A 501 24.66 -31.30 -8.26
N ASN A 502 25.98 -31.20 -8.14
CA ASN A 502 26.90 -31.50 -9.23
C ASN A 502 26.92 -32.98 -9.60
N ASN A 503 26.81 -33.87 -8.61
CA ASN A 503 26.67 -35.32 -8.84
C ASN A 503 25.42 -35.62 -9.68
N LEU A 504 24.26 -35.09 -9.28
CA LEU A 504 23.01 -35.32 -9.99
C LEU A 504 23.02 -34.72 -11.40
N LEU A 505 23.59 -33.52 -11.56
CA LEU A 505 23.79 -32.90 -12.88
C LEU A 505 24.66 -33.76 -13.80
N GLN A 506 25.73 -34.38 -13.28
CA GLN A 506 26.58 -35.27 -14.07
C GLN A 506 25.82 -36.53 -14.53
N ILE A 507 25.01 -37.13 -13.64
CA ILE A 507 24.19 -38.30 -13.98
C ILE A 507 23.15 -37.95 -15.06
N ILE A 508 22.45 -36.83 -14.90
CA ILE A 508 21.46 -36.36 -15.89
C ILE A 508 22.13 -36.08 -17.24
N LYS A 509 23.31 -35.44 -17.25
CA LYS A 509 24.09 -35.23 -18.48
C LYS A 509 24.45 -36.55 -19.17
N GLY A 510 24.84 -37.57 -18.39
CA GLY A 510 25.12 -38.91 -18.92
C GLY A 510 23.88 -39.58 -19.55
N ILE A 511 22.71 -39.45 -18.91
CA ILE A 511 21.44 -39.97 -19.44
C ILE A 511 21.05 -39.26 -20.72
N ASN A 512 21.12 -37.93 -20.73
CA ASN A 512 20.81 -37.14 -21.92
C ASN A 512 21.74 -37.46 -23.09
N ALA A 513 23.04 -37.65 -22.83
CA ALA A 513 24.00 -38.07 -23.87
C ALA A 513 23.62 -39.43 -24.48
N LYS A 514 23.25 -40.40 -23.63
CA LYS A 514 22.76 -41.72 -24.07
C LYS A 514 21.47 -41.63 -24.88
N ASN A 515 20.52 -40.81 -24.43
CA ASN A 515 19.26 -40.57 -25.14
C ASN A 515 19.52 -39.97 -26.54
N VAL A 516 20.49 -39.05 -26.66
CA VAL A 516 20.91 -38.48 -27.96
C VAL A 516 21.52 -39.56 -28.86
N GLU A 517 22.40 -40.43 -28.34
CA GLU A 517 22.98 -41.55 -29.08
C GLU A 517 21.92 -42.56 -29.56
N GLU A 518 20.96 -42.88 -28.69
CA GLU A 518 19.86 -43.83 -28.93
C GLU A 518 18.65 -43.19 -29.67
N LYS A 519 18.75 -41.90 -30.04
CA LYS A 519 17.69 -41.10 -30.70
C LYS A 519 16.36 -41.07 -29.91
N ILE A 520 16.42 -41.12 -28.59
CA ILE A 520 15.29 -40.96 -27.69
C ILE A 520 15.02 -39.44 -27.52
N PRO A 521 13.80 -38.94 -27.76
CA PRO A 521 13.49 -37.51 -27.79
C PRO A 521 13.40 -36.83 -26.41
N HIS A 522 13.73 -37.55 -25.33
CA HIS A 522 13.57 -37.09 -23.95
C HIS A 522 14.86 -36.50 -23.41
N ILE A 523 14.88 -35.18 -23.24
CA ILE A 523 15.97 -34.49 -22.53
C ILE A 523 15.47 -34.08 -21.15
N TRP A 524 16.18 -34.50 -20.11
CA TRP A 524 15.83 -34.21 -18.72
C TRP A 524 16.65 -33.06 -18.18
N ILE A 525 16.03 -32.17 -17.41
CA ILE A 525 16.69 -31.04 -16.76
C ILE A 525 16.42 -31.04 -15.26
N LEU A 526 17.43 -30.66 -14.48
CA LEU A 526 17.32 -30.40 -13.06
C LEU A 526 16.90 -28.94 -12.86
N GLN A 527 15.78 -28.70 -12.17
CA GLN A 527 15.18 -27.38 -12.03
C GLN A 527 14.74 -27.12 -10.58
N GLN A 528 14.95 -25.88 -10.12
CA GLN A 528 14.42 -25.38 -8.86
C GLN A 528 12.94 -24.99 -8.99
N VAL A 529 12.13 -25.40 -8.02
CA VAL A 529 10.74 -24.97 -7.81
C VAL A 529 10.57 -24.53 -6.36
N THR A 530 9.50 -23.78 -6.08
CA THR A 530 9.19 -23.35 -4.71
C THR A 530 8.78 -24.54 -3.84
N ALA A 531 9.32 -24.63 -2.64
CA ALA A 531 8.89 -25.62 -1.64
C ALA A 531 7.44 -25.33 -1.16
N PRO A 532 6.75 -26.32 -0.53
CA PRO A 532 5.42 -26.11 0.05
C PRO A 532 5.39 -24.90 0.99
N ARG A 533 4.46 -23.98 0.77
CA ARG A 533 4.43 -22.66 1.42
C ARG A 533 3.97 -22.76 2.89
N TYR A 534 4.44 -21.83 3.71
CA TYR A 534 3.81 -21.53 5.00
C TYR A 534 2.67 -20.51 4.81
N TRP A 535 1.72 -20.49 5.74
CA TRP A 535 0.62 -19.54 5.72
C TRP A 535 0.68 -18.61 6.93
N GLN A 536 0.53 -17.31 6.69
CA GLN A 536 0.42 -16.31 7.73
C GLN A 536 -0.95 -15.65 7.63
N PRO A 537 -1.72 -15.54 8.73
CA PRO A 537 -3.01 -14.87 8.69
C PRO A 537 -2.83 -13.41 8.26
N LYS A 538 -3.72 -12.90 7.42
CA LYS A 538 -3.77 -11.46 7.13
C LYS A 538 -4.25 -10.70 8.36
N GLU A 539 -3.85 -9.44 8.40
CA GLU A 539 -4.35 -8.49 9.38
C GLU A 539 -5.85 -8.21 9.12
N PRO A 540 -6.66 -7.98 10.17
CA PRO A 540 -8.04 -7.54 9.97
C PRO A 540 -8.08 -6.25 9.20
N VAL A 541 -9.11 -6.09 8.40
CA VAL A 541 -9.41 -4.84 7.72
C VAL A 541 -10.57 -4.15 8.41
N VAL A 542 -10.39 -2.87 8.68
CA VAL A 542 -11.46 -1.97 9.13
C VAL A 542 -11.91 -1.16 7.92
N LEU A 543 -13.21 -1.15 7.68
CA LEU A 543 -13.90 -0.28 6.73
C LEU A 543 -14.67 0.77 7.53
N VAL A 544 -14.51 2.04 7.15
CA VAL A 544 -15.30 3.16 7.65
C VAL A 544 -16.13 3.71 6.50
N THR A 545 -17.44 3.86 6.69
CA THR A 545 -18.36 4.42 5.69
C THR A 545 -19.08 5.67 6.21
N GLY A 546 -19.50 6.54 5.28
CA GLY A 546 -20.22 7.80 5.54
C GLY A 546 -19.37 9.04 5.30
N GLU A 547 -19.98 10.23 5.33
CA GLU A 547 -19.33 11.52 4.97
C GLU A 547 -18.04 11.79 5.74
N GLY A 548 -17.96 11.31 7.00
CA GLY A 548 -16.75 11.40 7.80
C GLY A 548 -15.52 10.70 7.25
N ALA A 549 -15.72 9.73 6.36
CA ALA A 549 -14.70 8.91 5.70
C ALA A 549 -14.82 9.01 4.17
N LYS A 550 -15.17 10.18 3.65
CA LYS A 550 -15.17 10.49 2.22
C LYS A 550 -13.73 10.41 1.66
N PRO A 551 -13.49 9.64 0.59
CA PRO A 551 -12.19 9.63 -0.08
C PRO A 551 -11.77 11.03 -0.53
N SER A 552 -10.49 11.34 -0.36
CA SER A 552 -9.99 12.67 -0.71
C SER A 552 -9.90 12.85 -2.23
N PRO A 553 -10.51 13.91 -2.82
CA PRO A 553 -10.27 14.27 -4.21
C PRO A 553 -8.87 14.86 -4.45
N LYS A 554 -8.14 15.16 -3.37
CA LYS A 554 -6.79 15.75 -3.40
C LYS A 554 -5.72 14.78 -3.91
N HIS A 555 -5.95 13.47 -3.77
CA HIS A 555 -4.95 12.44 -4.06
C HIS A 555 -5.58 11.23 -4.77
N GLY A 556 -4.93 10.73 -5.81
CA GLY A 556 -5.35 9.54 -6.57
C GLY A 556 -6.59 9.74 -7.43
N GLN A 557 -6.96 10.99 -7.70
CA GLN A 557 -8.23 11.39 -8.35
C GLN A 557 -8.02 12.49 -9.40
N ASP A 558 -6.81 12.67 -9.95
CA ASP A 558 -6.54 13.68 -10.99
C ASP A 558 -7.43 13.48 -12.23
N GLY A 559 -7.68 12.21 -12.61
CA GLY A 559 -8.50 11.86 -13.78
C GLY A 559 -10.02 11.95 -13.58
N ARG A 560 -10.52 12.36 -12.41
CA ARG A 560 -11.95 12.24 -12.04
C ARG A 560 -12.89 13.01 -12.97
N LEU A 561 -12.43 14.13 -13.53
CA LEU A 561 -13.24 15.04 -14.37
C LEU A 561 -13.40 14.57 -15.83
N ARG A 562 -12.72 13.49 -16.23
CA ARG A 562 -12.83 12.91 -17.57
C ARG A 562 -13.33 11.46 -17.54
N LYS A 563 -14.03 11.03 -18.58
CA LYS A 563 -14.51 9.64 -18.70
C LYS A 563 -13.37 8.64 -18.95
N ASP A 564 -12.29 9.08 -19.59
CA ASP A 564 -11.10 8.27 -19.88
C ASP A 564 -10.14 8.14 -18.68
N GLY A 565 -10.43 8.81 -17.56
CA GLY A 565 -9.58 8.80 -16.37
C GLY A 565 -8.24 9.53 -16.54
N LEU A 566 -8.10 10.38 -17.57
CA LEU A 566 -6.90 11.18 -17.81
C LEU A 566 -7.04 12.59 -17.22
N LEU A 567 -5.92 13.22 -16.86
CA LEU A 567 -5.80 14.60 -16.43
C LEU A 567 -5.60 15.52 -17.64
N GLU A 568 -6.49 16.48 -17.84
CA GLU A 568 -6.33 17.47 -18.92
C GLU A 568 -5.16 18.42 -18.62
N CYS A 569 -4.17 18.44 -19.50
CA CYS A 569 -2.98 19.28 -19.40
C CYS A 569 -2.92 20.25 -20.60
N GLN A 570 -2.43 21.46 -20.37
CA GLN A 570 -2.43 22.53 -21.37
C GLN A 570 -1.01 22.82 -21.87
N LEU A 571 -0.86 23.09 -23.17
CA LEU A 571 0.43 23.46 -23.75
C LEU A 571 0.55 24.98 -23.80
N LEU A 572 1.44 25.55 -22.99
CA LEU A 572 1.73 26.97 -22.97
C LEU A 572 2.92 27.28 -23.90
N ARG A 573 2.74 28.24 -24.81
CA ARG A 573 3.72 28.66 -25.81
C ARG A 573 4.47 29.91 -25.34
N ASP A 574 5.66 30.11 -25.90
CA ASP A 574 6.47 31.32 -25.74
C ASP A 574 6.83 31.68 -24.28
N VAL A 575 7.01 30.65 -23.44
CA VAL A 575 7.52 30.81 -22.07
C VAL A 575 9.02 30.55 -22.04
N THR A 576 9.77 31.48 -21.45
CA THR A 576 11.21 31.33 -21.25
C THR A 576 11.50 30.25 -20.21
N ILE A 577 12.48 29.40 -20.53
CA ILE A 577 12.99 28.34 -19.66
C ILE A 577 14.51 28.54 -19.57
N PRO A 578 15.11 28.56 -18.38
CA PRO A 578 14.49 28.36 -17.06
C PRO A 578 13.47 29.45 -16.69
N ILE A 579 12.57 29.11 -15.76
CA ILE A 579 11.54 30.04 -15.31
C ILE A 579 12.20 31.19 -14.54
N GLU A 580 12.04 32.42 -15.05
CA GLU A 580 12.54 33.65 -14.44
C GLU A 580 11.39 34.53 -13.95
N LYS A 581 11.69 35.62 -13.22
CA LYS A 581 10.68 36.55 -12.69
C LYS A 581 9.70 37.07 -13.76
N ASN A 582 10.19 37.30 -14.98
CA ASN A 582 9.36 37.80 -16.09
C ASN A 582 8.43 36.72 -16.69
N SER A 583 8.69 35.43 -16.45
CA SER A 583 7.86 34.33 -16.95
C SER A 583 6.52 34.22 -16.21
N PHE A 584 6.39 34.81 -15.01
CA PHE A 584 5.19 34.65 -14.18
C PHE A 584 3.96 35.37 -14.69
N ALA A 585 4.11 36.56 -15.29
CA ALA A 585 2.96 37.31 -15.80
C ALA A 585 2.25 36.58 -16.97
N PRO A 586 2.95 36.06 -17.99
CA PRO A 586 2.33 35.22 -19.02
C PRO A 586 1.65 33.97 -18.47
N ILE A 587 2.26 33.29 -17.48
CA ILE A 587 1.67 32.10 -16.85
C ILE A 587 0.38 32.45 -16.12
N ARG A 588 0.37 33.54 -15.34
CA ARG A 588 -0.82 33.99 -14.62
C ARG A 588 -1.95 34.40 -15.57
N GLN A 589 -1.62 35.06 -16.69
CA GLN A 589 -2.60 35.36 -17.72
C GLN A 589 -3.21 34.09 -18.32
N ALA A 590 -2.40 33.08 -18.61
CA ALA A 590 -2.91 31.79 -19.10
C ALA A 590 -3.82 31.11 -18.06
N MET A 591 -3.50 31.21 -16.77
CA MET A 591 -4.39 30.75 -15.69
C MET A 591 -5.73 31.50 -15.70
N ASP A 592 -5.73 32.82 -15.89
CA ASP A 592 -6.97 33.62 -15.97
C ASP A 592 -7.86 33.19 -17.15
N GLU A 593 -7.26 32.89 -18.31
CA GLU A 593 -7.97 32.41 -19.50
C GLU A 593 -8.55 31.00 -19.28
N LEU A 594 -7.79 30.10 -18.65
CA LEU A 594 -8.22 28.74 -18.32
C LEU A 594 -9.34 28.73 -17.29
N GLU A 595 -9.25 29.57 -16.26
CA GLU A 595 -10.30 29.70 -15.24
C GLU A 595 -11.62 30.17 -15.87
N LYS A 596 -11.57 31.20 -16.73
CA LYS A 596 -12.74 31.69 -17.48
C LYS A 596 -13.35 30.62 -18.37
N ALA A 597 -12.53 29.80 -19.03
CA ALA A 597 -13.03 28.70 -19.87
C ALA A 597 -13.70 27.56 -19.05
N GLN A 598 -13.39 27.47 -17.76
CA GLN A 598 -13.92 26.47 -16.82
C GLN A 598 -14.95 27.05 -15.85
N GLU A 599 -15.42 28.29 -16.08
CA GLU A 599 -16.34 28.98 -15.19
C GLU A 599 -17.63 28.16 -14.97
N GLY A 600 -18.03 28.02 -13.71
CA GLY A 600 -19.21 27.24 -13.30
C GLY A 600 -19.04 25.71 -13.39
N LYS A 601 -17.84 25.19 -13.65
CA LYS A 601 -17.53 23.76 -13.64
C LYS A 601 -16.56 23.41 -12.51
N GLU A 602 -16.58 22.16 -12.06
CA GLU A 602 -15.52 21.65 -11.19
C GLU A 602 -14.17 21.72 -11.92
N SER A 603 -13.13 22.13 -11.19
CA SER A 603 -11.76 22.17 -11.70
C SER A 603 -10.78 21.56 -10.69
N ILE A 604 -9.70 20.99 -11.21
CA ILE A 604 -8.57 20.53 -10.39
C ILE A 604 -7.78 21.71 -9.85
N ALA A 605 -7.44 22.68 -10.73
CA ALA A 605 -6.55 23.79 -10.42
C ALA A 605 -7.27 25.01 -9.84
N PHE A 606 -8.53 25.26 -10.20
CA PHE A 606 -9.27 26.45 -9.78
C PHE A 606 -10.32 26.07 -8.73
N ARG A 607 -10.13 26.53 -7.49
CA ARG A 607 -11.02 26.18 -6.39
C ARG A 607 -11.50 27.39 -5.61
N THR A 608 -12.69 27.24 -5.07
CA THR A 608 -13.29 28.19 -4.14
C THR A 608 -13.24 27.61 -2.73
N TRP A 609 -12.62 28.34 -1.80
CA TRP A 609 -12.57 28.01 -0.39
C TRP A 609 -13.81 28.59 0.30
N GLU A 610 -14.69 27.72 0.75
CA GLU A 610 -15.92 28.10 1.47
C GLU A 610 -15.90 27.68 2.94
N GLN A 611 -15.20 26.58 3.24
CA GLN A 611 -15.12 25.96 4.55
C GLN A 611 -13.77 25.25 4.73
N GLN A 612 -13.46 24.84 5.97
CA GLN A 612 -12.26 24.09 6.31
C GLN A 612 -12.17 22.78 5.49
N PRO A 613 -10.96 22.37 5.07
CA PRO A 613 -10.77 21.09 4.42
C PRO A 613 -10.97 19.94 5.42
N TRP A 614 -11.42 18.79 4.90
CA TRP A 614 -11.45 17.52 5.62
C TRP A 614 -11.10 16.40 4.64
N HIS A 615 -9.86 15.90 4.74
CA HIS A 615 -9.32 14.87 3.84
C HIS A 615 -8.75 13.71 4.67
N PRO A 616 -9.60 12.86 5.26
CA PRO A 616 -9.15 11.76 6.10
C PRO A 616 -8.38 10.75 5.25
N PHE A 617 -7.16 10.42 5.67
CA PHE A 617 -6.31 9.47 4.95
C PHE A 617 -5.49 8.56 5.87
N LEU A 618 -5.45 8.85 7.17
CA LEU A 618 -4.84 8.00 8.17
C LEU A 618 -5.90 7.50 9.15
N LEU A 619 -5.76 6.24 9.55
CA LEU A 619 -6.50 5.62 10.64
C LEU A 619 -5.53 5.28 11.76
N GLU A 620 -5.76 5.83 12.95
CA GLU A 620 -5.18 5.32 14.18
C GLU A 620 -6.15 4.32 14.80
N TRP A 621 -5.63 3.20 15.26
CA TRP A 621 -6.43 2.13 15.83
C TRP A 621 -5.85 1.65 17.16
N GLU A 622 -6.72 1.29 18.09
CA GLU A 622 -6.39 0.71 19.38
C GLU A 622 -7.32 -0.49 19.62
N VAL A 623 -6.73 -1.66 19.87
CA VAL A 623 -7.46 -2.92 20.04
C VAL A 623 -6.96 -3.68 21.26
N GLU A 624 -7.89 -4.33 21.94
CA GLU A 624 -7.65 -5.17 23.11
C GLU A 624 -7.81 -6.63 22.69
N VAL A 625 -6.81 -7.47 22.97
CA VAL A 625 -6.80 -8.89 22.56
C VAL A 625 -6.91 -9.81 23.77
N PHE A 626 -7.77 -10.81 23.64
CA PHE A 626 -8.09 -11.80 24.66
C PHE A 626 -7.83 -13.21 24.12
N PRO A 627 -6.63 -13.79 24.36
CA PRO A 627 -6.28 -15.12 23.88
C PRO A 627 -7.20 -16.22 24.42
N THR A 628 -7.28 -17.35 23.71
CA THR A 628 -7.94 -18.56 24.24
C THR A 628 -7.26 -18.98 25.55
N LYS A 629 -8.06 -19.34 26.56
CA LYS A 629 -7.60 -19.59 27.93
C LYS A 629 -7.03 -20.99 28.17
N SER A 630 -7.65 -22.02 27.59
CA SER A 630 -7.30 -23.41 27.87
C SER A 630 -6.03 -23.79 27.11
N GLY A 631 -4.99 -24.23 27.82
CA GLY A 631 -3.72 -24.66 27.24
C GLY A 631 -2.87 -23.58 26.57
N SER A 632 -3.17 -22.30 26.79
CA SER A 632 -2.37 -21.20 26.25
C SER A 632 -1.12 -20.92 27.07
N ASN A 633 -0.19 -20.22 26.44
CA ASN A 633 1.07 -19.78 27.03
C ASN A 633 0.91 -18.79 28.21
N HIS A 634 -0.25 -18.18 28.41
CA HIS A 634 -0.52 -17.22 29.49
C HIS A 634 -0.64 -17.81 30.89
N ARG A 635 -0.61 -19.14 31.03
CA ARG A 635 -0.83 -19.84 32.31
C ARG A 635 0.32 -20.71 32.77
N ASN A 636 1.29 -20.99 31.90
CA ASN A 636 2.40 -21.88 32.21
C ASN A 636 3.60 -21.07 32.69
N TYR A 637 4.32 -21.57 33.71
CA TYR A 637 5.53 -20.93 34.24
C TYR A 637 6.61 -20.69 33.15
N ASN A 638 6.60 -21.53 32.11
CA ASN A 638 7.54 -21.46 30.98
C ASN A 638 6.99 -20.67 29.78
N SER A 639 5.81 -20.07 29.86
CA SER A 639 5.16 -19.35 28.75
C SER A 639 5.04 -20.15 27.45
N ASN A 640 4.89 -21.48 27.56
CA ASN A 640 4.70 -22.39 26.42
C ASN A 640 3.23 -22.79 26.28
N TYR A 641 2.77 -22.97 25.05
CA TYR A 641 1.50 -23.64 24.76
C TYR A 641 1.57 -25.13 25.18
N GLU A 642 0.42 -25.68 25.59
CA GLU A 642 0.27 -27.13 25.73
C GLU A 642 0.41 -27.80 24.35
N LYS A 643 0.97 -29.02 24.30
CA LYS A 643 1.24 -29.72 23.02
C LYS A 643 -0.02 -29.97 22.20
N ASP A 644 -1.16 -30.12 22.86
CA ASP A 644 -2.48 -30.31 22.28
C ASP A 644 -3.30 -29.01 22.25
N PHE A 645 -2.70 -27.82 22.36
CA PHE A 645 -3.43 -26.56 22.41
C PHE A 645 -4.44 -26.41 21.25
N ILE A 646 -4.05 -26.75 20.01
CA ILE A 646 -4.96 -26.70 18.86
C ILE A 646 -6.00 -27.81 18.93
N THR A 647 -5.57 -29.07 18.99
CA THR A 647 -6.44 -30.25 18.92
C THR A 647 -7.33 -30.44 20.15
N GLY A 648 -6.96 -29.86 21.28
CA GLY A 648 -7.72 -29.87 22.54
C GLY A 648 -8.71 -28.71 22.68
N ASN A 649 -8.63 -27.69 21.82
CA ASN A 649 -9.57 -26.56 21.80
C ASN A 649 -10.45 -26.51 20.55
N TYR A 650 -9.98 -27.04 19.42
CA TYR A 650 -10.59 -26.86 18.11
C TYR A 650 -10.83 -28.19 17.38
N CYS A 651 -11.77 -28.19 16.44
CA CYS A 651 -11.99 -29.29 15.50
C CYS A 651 -12.27 -28.79 14.08
N LEU A 652 -11.88 -29.58 13.08
CA LEU A 652 -12.22 -29.39 11.68
C LEU A 652 -13.52 -30.14 11.39
N LYS A 653 -14.57 -29.41 11.01
CA LYS A 653 -15.86 -30.02 10.63
C LYS A 653 -15.79 -30.52 9.19
N GLU A 654 -16.65 -31.49 8.87
CA GLU A 654 -16.78 -32.02 7.51
C GLU A 654 -17.17 -30.89 6.53
N ASN A 655 -16.52 -30.85 5.37
CA ASN A 655 -16.74 -29.86 4.30
C ASN A 655 -16.59 -28.38 4.72
N GLU A 656 -15.85 -28.11 5.81
CA GLU A 656 -15.61 -26.75 6.29
C GLU A 656 -14.11 -26.44 6.35
N PRO A 657 -13.61 -25.38 5.67
CA PRO A 657 -12.19 -25.05 5.73
C PRO A 657 -11.75 -24.44 7.07
N ASN A 658 -12.69 -24.04 7.95
CA ASN A 658 -12.41 -23.30 9.20
C ASN A 658 -12.42 -24.19 10.46
N LEU A 659 -11.68 -23.81 11.52
CA LEU A 659 -11.57 -24.59 12.77
C LEU A 659 -12.64 -24.00 13.68
N PHE A 660 -13.35 -24.87 14.38
CA PHE A 660 -14.40 -24.48 15.30
C PHE A 660 -14.02 -24.88 16.70
N PHE A 661 -14.43 -24.08 17.69
CA PHE A 661 -14.28 -24.47 19.09
C PHE A 661 -15.03 -25.77 19.36
N GLN A 662 -14.38 -26.66 20.10
CA GLN A 662 -15.05 -27.81 20.68
C GLN A 662 -16.06 -27.36 21.75
N SER A 663 -17.07 -28.19 22.00
CA SER A 663 -18.11 -27.88 22.99
C SER A 663 -17.49 -27.63 24.38
N GLY A 664 -17.86 -26.53 25.03
CA GLY A 664 -17.31 -26.12 26.34
C GLY A 664 -15.89 -25.54 26.30
N LYS A 665 -15.26 -25.43 25.13
CA LYS A 665 -13.99 -24.72 24.91
C LYS A 665 -14.25 -23.28 24.43
N GLY A 666 -13.21 -22.47 24.34
CA GLY A 666 -13.30 -21.07 23.88
C GLY A 666 -13.46 -20.01 24.98
N ALA A 667 -13.29 -20.38 26.25
CA ALA A 667 -13.08 -19.38 27.30
C ALA A 667 -11.85 -18.53 26.97
N ILE A 668 -11.92 -17.22 27.20
CA ILE A 668 -10.82 -16.27 26.96
C ILE A 668 -10.08 -15.93 28.27
N VAL A 669 -8.81 -15.54 28.16
CA VAL A 669 -8.03 -15.01 29.29
C VAL A 669 -8.64 -13.66 29.72
N LYS A 670 -8.63 -13.36 31.03
CA LYS A 670 -9.16 -12.10 31.57
C LYS A 670 -8.15 -10.94 31.52
N ALA A 671 -6.87 -11.26 31.62
CA ALA A 671 -5.79 -10.32 31.33
C ALA A 671 -5.72 -10.16 29.80
N ALA A 672 -5.82 -8.91 29.34
CA ALA A 672 -5.77 -8.56 27.94
C ALA A 672 -4.65 -7.54 27.75
N ASN A 673 -4.00 -7.60 26.59
CA ASN A 673 -3.01 -6.62 26.19
C ASN A 673 -3.63 -5.68 25.13
N VAL A 674 -3.20 -4.42 25.15
CA VAL A 674 -3.69 -3.38 24.25
C VAL A 674 -2.62 -3.10 23.21
N TYR A 675 -3.03 -3.15 21.95
CA TYR A 675 -2.19 -2.90 20.80
C TYR A 675 -2.71 -1.66 20.09
N CYS A 676 -1.80 -0.83 19.59
CA CYS A 676 -2.16 0.32 18.77
C CYS A 676 -1.25 0.45 17.56
N GLY A 677 -1.74 1.16 16.56
CA GLY A 677 -1.01 1.40 15.32
C GLY A 677 -1.68 2.44 14.45
N ARG A 678 -1.09 2.65 13.27
CA ARG A 678 -1.57 3.60 12.26
C ARG A 678 -1.57 2.94 10.89
N SER A 679 -2.52 3.32 10.04
CA SER A 679 -2.66 2.74 8.70
C SER A 679 -3.15 3.79 7.70
N ILE A 680 -2.68 3.72 6.45
CA ILE A 680 -3.07 4.64 5.38
C ILE A 680 -4.37 4.13 4.75
N LEU A 681 -5.43 4.91 4.85
CA LEU A 681 -6.77 4.60 4.34
C LEU A 681 -6.83 4.68 2.81
N THR A 682 -7.58 3.77 2.19
CA THR A 682 -7.77 3.74 0.74
C THR A 682 -9.23 3.48 0.35
N PRO A 683 -9.71 4.01 -0.79
CA PRO A 683 -11.05 3.69 -1.33
C PRO A 683 -11.08 2.37 -2.12
N TYR A 684 -9.99 1.59 -2.13
CA TYR A 684 -9.79 0.46 -3.04
C TYR A 684 -10.90 -0.61 -2.93
N ALA A 685 -11.41 -0.87 -1.72
CA ALA A 685 -12.48 -1.85 -1.52
C ALA A 685 -13.74 -1.50 -2.33
N GLY A 686 -14.14 -0.23 -2.30
CA GLY A 686 -15.30 0.26 -3.05
C GLY A 686 -15.08 0.18 -4.56
N ILE A 687 -13.94 0.69 -5.03
CA ILE A 687 -13.56 0.64 -6.46
C ILE A 687 -13.58 -0.79 -6.97
N LYS A 688 -12.97 -1.72 -6.22
CA LYS A 688 -12.83 -3.11 -6.64
C LYS A 688 -14.16 -3.84 -6.68
N LEU A 689 -15.02 -3.65 -5.68
CA LEU A 689 -16.34 -4.29 -5.68
C LEU A 689 -17.21 -3.77 -6.83
N LYS A 690 -17.22 -2.46 -7.07
CA LYS A 690 -17.93 -1.85 -8.20
C LYS A 690 -17.50 -2.46 -9.53
N GLU A 691 -16.19 -2.50 -9.81
CA GLU A 691 -15.65 -3.15 -11.02
C GLU A 691 -16.15 -4.60 -11.18
N GLN A 692 -16.17 -5.39 -10.10
CA GLN A 692 -16.61 -6.79 -10.17
C GLN A 692 -18.12 -6.92 -10.38
N VAL A 693 -18.93 -6.07 -9.74
CA VAL A 693 -20.38 -6.02 -9.93
C VAL A 693 -20.71 -5.66 -11.37
N GLU A 694 -20.06 -4.65 -11.95
CA GLU A 694 -20.26 -4.27 -13.34
C GLU A 694 -19.88 -5.38 -14.32
N ILE A 695 -18.70 -6.00 -14.15
CA ILE A 695 -18.26 -7.14 -14.98
C ILE A 695 -19.28 -8.28 -14.89
N TYR A 696 -19.75 -8.58 -13.69
CA TYR A 696 -20.74 -9.63 -13.47
C TYR A 696 -22.08 -9.32 -14.14
N LEU A 697 -22.62 -8.12 -13.96
CA LEU A 697 -23.89 -7.69 -14.55
C LEU A 697 -23.81 -7.70 -16.08
N ARG A 698 -22.72 -7.21 -16.69
CA ARG A 698 -22.51 -7.26 -18.14
C ARG A 698 -22.48 -8.71 -18.66
N LYS A 699 -21.87 -9.63 -17.91
CA LYS A 699 -21.83 -11.06 -18.27
C LYS A 699 -23.19 -11.76 -18.12
N GLN A 700 -23.92 -11.48 -17.04
CA GLN A 700 -25.20 -12.15 -16.75
C GLN A 700 -26.41 -11.53 -17.47
N LEU A 701 -26.27 -10.29 -17.94
CA LEU A 701 -27.29 -9.57 -18.69
C LEU A 701 -26.71 -9.10 -20.04
N PRO A 702 -26.37 -10.01 -20.97
CA PRO A 702 -25.78 -9.66 -22.27
C PRO A 702 -26.74 -8.83 -23.14
N ASP A 703 -26.25 -8.11 -24.13
CA ASP A 703 -27.14 -7.30 -24.99
C ASP A 703 -28.01 -8.14 -25.91
N ASN A 704 -27.54 -9.31 -26.31
CA ASN A 704 -28.30 -10.25 -27.12
C ASN A 704 -29.03 -11.28 -26.25
N PHE A 705 -30.34 -11.43 -26.49
CA PHE A 705 -31.18 -12.40 -25.77
C PHE A 705 -30.70 -13.85 -25.97
N GLN A 706 -30.16 -14.19 -27.14
CA GLN A 706 -29.68 -15.56 -27.40
C GLN A 706 -28.51 -15.97 -26.50
N ASP A 707 -27.74 -15.01 -25.99
CA ASP A 707 -26.62 -15.27 -25.07
C ASP A 707 -27.08 -15.41 -23.61
N TYR A 708 -28.35 -15.06 -23.31
CA TYR A 708 -28.93 -15.13 -21.97
C TYR A 708 -29.56 -16.49 -21.64
N TYR A 709 -30.02 -17.28 -22.62
CA TYR A 709 -30.72 -18.54 -22.36
C TYR A 709 -30.57 -19.60 -23.48
N GLU A 710 -30.14 -20.83 -23.13
CA GLU A 710 -30.09 -21.99 -24.04
C GLU A 710 -31.36 -22.86 -23.97
N LEU A 711 -31.85 -23.33 -25.12
CA LEU A 711 -33.11 -24.07 -25.28
C LEU A 711 -33.05 -25.52 -24.79
N LYS A 712 -34.06 -25.96 -24.02
CA LYS A 712 -34.44 -27.38 -23.84
C LYS A 712 -35.91 -27.62 -24.23
N ASN A 713 -36.18 -28.82 -24.75
CA ASN A 713 -37.33 -29.16 -25.60
C ASN A 713 -38.60 -29.61 -24.82
N SER A 714 -39.19 -28.77 -23.96
CA SER A 714 -40.54 -29.03 -23.40
C SER A 714 -41.55 -27.94 -23.77
N ASP A 715 -42.84 -28.29 -23.86
CA ASP A 715 -43.90 -27.32 -24.23
C ASP A 715 -44.24 -26.33 -23.11
N LYS A 716 -43.97 -26.66 -21.84
CA LYS A 716 -44.08 -25.72 -20.71
C LYS A 716 -42.97 -24.66 -20.73
N GLU A 717 -41.73 -25.04 -21.08
CA GLU A 717 -40.62 -24.11 -21.20
C GLU A 717 -40.87 -23.09 -22.33
N LYS A 718 -41.52 -23.47 -23.45
CA LYS A 718 -41.82 -22.54 -24.55
C LYS A 718 -42.67 -21.33 -24.13
N ALA A 719 -43.70 -21.52 -23.30
CA ALA A 719 -44.59 -20.44 -22.87
C ALA A 719 -43.92 -19.48 -21.88
N TYR A 720 -43.08 -20.02 -20.98
CA TYR A 720 -42.24 -19.22 -20.09
C TYR A 720 -41.16 -18.46 -20.88
N LEU A 721 -40.53 -19.10 -21.85
CA LEU A 721 -39.52 -18.50 -22.73
C LEU A 721 -40.07 -17.31 -23.52
N GLN A 722 -41.28 -17.40 -24.08
CA GLN A 722 -41.90 -16.27 -24.78
C GLN A 722 -42.06 -15.06 -23.86
N LYS A 723 -42.50 -15.27 -22.61
CA LYS A 723 -42.62 -14.17 -21.62
C LYS A 723 -41.27 -13.58 -21.26
N ILE A 724 -40.25 -14.42 -21.11
CA ILE A 724 -38.88 -13.98 -20.82
C ILE A 724 -38.29 -13.19 -22.00
N GLU A 725 -38.50 -13.64 -23.24
CA GLU A 725 -38.08 -12.92 -24.45
C GLU A 725 -38.77 -11.55 -24.56
N GLU A 726 -40.09 -11.49 -24.34
CA GLU A 726 -40.86 -10.24 -24.32
C GLU A 726 -40.42 -9.28 -23.22
N TRP A 727 -40.06 -9.81 -22.04
CA TRP A 727 -39.47 -9.04 -20.95
C TRP A 727 -38.07 -8.53 -21.30
N TYR A 728 -37.23 -9.36 -21.93
CA TYR A 728 -35.85 -9.00 -22.30
C TYR A 728 -35.81 -7.94 -23.40
N LYS A 729 -36.77 -7.94 -24.33
CA LYS A 729 -36.92 -6.85 -25.33
C LYS A 729 -37.13 -5.46 -24.72
N LYS A 730 -37.57 -5.39 -23.47
CA LYS A 730 -37.76 -4.15 -22.70
C LYS A 730 -36.57 -3.79 -21.82
N LYS A 731 -35.46 -4.54 -21.91
CA LYS A 731 -34.22 -4.28 -21.16
C LYS A 731 -33.67 -2.89 -21.54
N PRO A 732 -33.32 -2.05 -20.56
CA PRO A 732 -32.61 -0.80 -20.84
C PRO A 732 -31.24 -1.08 -21.51
N ASN A 733 -30.86 -0.33 -22.55
CA ASN A 733 -29.55 -0.39 -23.25
C ASN A 733 -28.36 0.13 -22.41
N VAL A 734 -28.48 0.11 -21.10
CA VAL A 734 -27.81 1.04 -20.18
C VAL A 734 -26.60 0.41 -19.47
N LEU A 735 -26.35 -0.89 -19.68
CA LEU A 735 -25.18 -1.59 -19.11
C LEU A 735 -23.84 -1.09 -19.65
N ALA A 736 -23.81 -0.13 -20.59
CA ALA A 736 -22.60 0.46 -21.12
C ALA A 736 -21.92 1.45 -20.15
N ASP A 737 -22.68 2.15 -19.29
CA ASP A 737 -22.19 3.26 -18.44
C ASP A 737 -22.91 3.29 -17.07
N LEU A 738 -22.81 2.23 -16.26
CA LEU A 738 -23.47 2.03 -14.94
C LEU A 738 -23.11 3.07 -13.84
N ASP A 739 -22.51 4.20 -14.23
CA ASP A 739 -22.09 5.29 -13.38
C ASP A 739 -23.24 6.23 -12.96
N GLN A 740 -24.45 6.12 -13.54
CA GLN A 740 -25.57 7.03 -13.26
C GLN A 740 -26.66 6.39 -12.36
N PRO A 741 -27.16 7.08 -11.31
CA PRO A 741 -28.20 6.55 -10.44
C PRO A 741 -29.53 6.21 -11.16
N GLU A 742 -29.96 7.02 -12.13
CA GLU A 742 -31.22 6.76 -12.86
C GLU A 742 -31.15 5.48 -13.68
N GLU A 743 -29.96 5.17 -14.19
CA GLU A 743 -29.66 4.01 -15.02
C GLU A 743 -29.78 2.72 -14.23
N ILE A 744 -29.19 2.68 -13.03
CA ILE A 744 -29.33 1.57 -12.08
C ILE A 744 -30.79 1.39 -11.66
N GLN A 745 -31.49 2.50 -11.40
CA GLN A 745 -32.91 2.45 -11.03
C GLN A 745 -33.79 1.89 -12.16
N ALA A 746 -33.48 2.23 -13.42
CA ALA A 746 -34.16 1.67 -14.58
C ALA A 746 -33.94 0.16 -14.71
N ILE A 747 -32.69 -0.31 -14.55
CA ILE A 747 -32.34 -1.73 -14.58
C ILE A 747 -33.05 -2.50 -13.46
N LYS A 748 -33.03 -1.96 -12.23
CA LYS A 748 -33.72 -2.55 -11.08
C LYS A 748 -35.22 -2.69 -11.32
N THR A 749 -35.86 -1.61 -11.76
CA THR A 749 -37.31 -1.59 -12.03
C THR A 749 -37.68 -2.60 -13.11
N TRP A 750 -36.87 -2.70 -14.18
CA TRP A 750 -37.03 -3.71 -15.22
C TRP A 750 -36.88 -5.14 -14.68
N TYR A 751 -35.84 -5.40 -13.87
CA TYR A 751 -35.58 -6.73 -13.30
C TYR A 751 -36.68 -7.19 -12.36
N GLU A 752 -37.29 -6.28 -11.60
CA GLU A 752 -38.42 -6.59 -10.70
C GLU A 752 -39.69 -7.05 -11.44
N GLN A 753 -39.78 -6.81 -12.75
CA GLN A 753 -40.86 -7.29 -13.62
C GLN A 753 -40.55 -8.63 -14.29
N LYS A 754 -39.41 -9.27 -13.99
CA LYS A 754 -39.00 -10.54 -14.58
C LYS A 754 -40.03 -11.65 -14.27
N PRO A 755 -40.56 -12.35 -15.28
CA PRO A 755 -41.40 -13.53 -15.08
C PRO A 755 -40.70 -14.60 -14.24
N CYS A 756 -41.42 -15.27 -13.35
CA CYS A 756 -40.93 -16.42 -12.59
C CYS A 756 -41.54 -17.72 -13.12
N ASP A 757 -40.75 -18.79 -13.13
CA ASP A 757 -41.23 -20.13 -13.51
C ASP A 757 -41.96 -20.78 -12.32
N ASP A 758 -43.30 -20.69 -12.32
CA ASP A 758 -44.16 -21.37 -11.34
C ASP A 758 -45.34 -22.05 -12.06
N ALA A 759 -45.42 -23.37 -11.89
CA ALA A 759 -46.48 -24.21 -12.46
C ALA A 759 -47.89 -23.88 -11.95
N HIS A 760 -48.02 -23.21 -10.80
CA HIS A 760 -49.29 -22.89 -10.15
C HIS A 760 -49.71 -21.42 -10.32
N ASN A 761 -48.80 -20.53 -10.73
CA ASN A 761 -49.09 -19.12 -10.97
C ASN A 761 -48.31 -18.57 -12.17
N LEU A 762 -48.94 -18.61 -13.34
CA LEU A 762 -48.36 -18.15 -14.61
C LEU A 762 -48.14 -16.63 -14.69
N ASN A 763 -48.68 -15.85 -13.75
CA ASN A 763 -48.50 -14.39 -13.69
C ASN A 763 -47.54 -13.96 -12.58
N LEU A 764 -46.87 -14.92 -11.93
CA LEU A 764 -45.88 -14.61 -10.90
C LEU A 764 -44.69 -13.88 -11.53
N ILE A 765 -44.38 -12.70 -11.00
CA ILE A 765 -43.21 -11.92 -11.36
C ILE A 765 -42.29 -11.75 -10.14
N PHE A 766 -41.03 -11.40 -10.39
CA PHE A 766 -39.99 -11.31 -9.36
C PHE A 766 -40.39 -10.41 -8.18
N SER A 767 -41.08 -9.30 -8.43
CA SER A 767 -41.58 -8.40 -7.39
C SER A 767 -42.54 -9.07 -6.39
N ASN A 768 -43.26 -10.13 -6.78
CA ASN A 768 -44.16 -10.89 -5.90
C ASN A 768 -43.44 -11.84 -4.95
N LEU A 769 -42.14 -12.11 -5.17
CA LEU A 769 -41.37 -13.00 -4.31
C LEU A 769 -41.17 -12.41 -2.91
N SER A 770 -41.10 -13.28 -1.91
CA SER A 770 -40.73 -12.90 -0.55
C SER A 770 -39.31 -12.32 -0.48
N PRO A 771 -38.97 -11.51 0.55
CA PRO A 771 -37.61 -11.00 0.72
C PRO A 771 -36.53 -12.10 0.74
N ASP A 772 -36.82 -13.27 1.31
CA ASP A 772 -35.90 -14.41 1.40
C ASP A 772 -35.69 -15.09 0.05
N GLN A 773 -36.72 -15.12 -0.81
CA GLN A 773 -36.60 -15.62 -2.18
C GLN A 773 -35.81 -14.64 -3.05
N LYS A 774 -36.06 -13.32 -2.91
CA LYS A 774 -35.31 -12.29 -3.64
C LYS A 774 -33.83 -12.29 -3.27
N ALA A 775 -33.50 -12.49 -1.99
CA ALA A 775 -32.12 -12.54 -1.51
C ALA A 775 -31.32 -13.74 -2.06
N LYS A 776 -31.98 -14.77 -2.60
CA LYS A 776 -31.31 -15.92 -3.23
C LYS A 776 -30.94 -15.67 -4.69
N ASP A 777 -31.41 -14.58 -5.30
CA ASP A 777 -31.08 -14.22 -6.69
C ASP A 777 -29.80 -13.36 -6.72
N PRO A 778 -28.66 -13.91 -7.19
CA PRO A 778 -27.38 -13.19 -7.18
C PRO A 778 -27.34 -12.01 -8.16
N ILE A 779 -28.15 -12.03 -9.24
CA ILE A 779 -28.25 -10.90 -10.18
C ILE A 779 -28.96 -9.74 -9.51
N TYR A 780 -30.07 -10.01 -8.81
CA TYR A 780 -30.77 -8.98 -8.05
C TYR A 780 -29.91 -8.44 -6.90
N THR A 781 -29.14 -9.29 -6.22
CA THR A 781 -28.16 -8.84 -5.21
C THR A 781 -27.11 -7.91 -5.79
N ALA A 782 -26.56 -8.22 -6.97
CA ALA A 782 -25.59 -7.35 -7.66
C ALA A 782 -26.20 -5.99 -8.05
N ILE A 783 -27.43 -5.97 -8.57
CA ILE A 783 -28.16 -4.72 -8.87
C ILE A 783 -28.37 -3.88 -7.60
N ARG A 784 -28.76 -4.50 -6.49
CA ARG A 784 -28.98 -3.82 -5.21
C ARG A 784 -27.68 -3.35 -4.56
N ALA A 785 -26.58 -4.06 -4.78
CA ALA A 785 -25.26 -3.62 -4.35
C ALA A 785 -24.83 -2.37 -5.12
N GLU A 786 -24.99 -2.34 -6.44
CA GLU A 786 -24.68 -1.16 -7.26
C GLU A 786 -25.52 0.05 -6.83
N GLU A 787 -26.83 -0.13 -6.62
CA GLU A 787 -27.72 0.91 -6.07
C GLU A 787 -27.21 1.45 -4.73
N ALA A 788 -26.84 0.55 -3.81
CA ALA A 788 -26.34 0.94 -2.49
C ALA A 788 -24.97 1.64 -2.57
N LEU A 789 -24.10 1.24 -3.49
CA LEU A 789 -22.81 1.89 -3.74
C LEU A 789 -22.98 3.32 -4.27
N HIS A 790 -23.97 3.55 -5.14
CA HIS A 790 -24.32 4.89 -5.62
C HIS A 790 -24.97 5.77 -4.55
N GLN A 791 -25.85 5.22 -3.71
CA GLN A 791 -26.47 5.98 -2.60
C GLN A 791 -25.46 6.47 -1.55
N LEU A 792 -24.28 5.84 -1.48
CA LEU A 792 -23.17 6.31 -0.65
C LEU A 792 -22.48 7.56 -1.22
N ASN A 793 -22.78 7.98 -2.45
CA ASN A 793 -22.28 9.20 -3.07
C ASN A 793 -23.34 10.29 -2.89
N TRP A 794 -23.25 11.06 -1.81
CA TRP A 794 -24.28 12.08 -1.48
C TRP A 794 -24.23 13.33 -2.40
N ASP A 795 -23.26 13.39 -3.33
CA ASP A 795 -23.12 14.45 -4.34
C ASP A 795 -23.09 13.83 -5.76
N ASP A 796 -23.86 14.39 -6.69
CA ASP A 796 -24.03 13.99 -8.11
C ASP A 796 -22.73 13.93 -8.95
N MET A 797 -21.55 14.22 -8.38
CA MET A 797 -20.27 14.29 -9.10
C MET A 797 -19.17 13.37 -8.56
N ALA A 798 -19.33 12.78 -7.36
CA ALA A 798 -18.30 11.91 -6.79
C ALA A 798 -18.43 10.48 -7.37
N LYS A 799 -17.53 10.11 -8.30
CA LYS A 799 -17.46 8.75 -8.88
C LYS A 799 -17.09 7.65 -7.87
N SER A 800 -16.72 8.01 -6.64
CA SER A 800 -16.15 7.10 -5.64
C SER A 800 -17.02 6.98 -4.39
N ILE A 801 -17.33 5.75 -4.00
CA ILE A 801 -18.05 5.35 -2.78
C ILE A 801 -17.44 6.04 -1.55
N ASN A 802 -18.26 6.65 -0.68
CA ASN A 802 -17.86 7.23 0.61
C ASN A 802 -17.46 6.15 1.64
N CYS A 803 -16.42 5.40 1.32
CA CYS A 803 -15.84 4.39 2.16
C CYS A 803 -14.31 4.39 2.07
N LEU A 804 -13.68 4.15 3.21
CA LEU A 804 -12.25 4.00 3.33
C LEU A 804 -11.94 2.74 4.12
N ALA A 805 -11.05 1.91 3.58
CA ALA A 805 -10.65 0.66 4.19
C ALA A 805 -9.13 0.58 4.34
N GLN A 806 -8.66 -0.01 5.44
CA GLN A 806 -7.29 -0.50 5.54
C GLN A 806 -7.17 -1.61 6.59
N CYS A 807 -6.15 -2.47 6.41
CA CYS A 807 -5.73 -3.40 7.44
C CYS A 807 -5.27 -2.67 8.72
N LEU A 808 -5.37 -3.35 9.86
CA LEU A 808 -4.74 -2.92 11.11
C LEU A 808 -3.23 -3.13 11.01
N GLY A 809 -2.57 -2.29 10.22
CA GLY A 809 -1.15 -2.36 9.84
C GLY A 809 -0.22 -2.55 11.02
N GLY A 810 0.54 -3.65 11.05
CA GLY A 810 1.49 -3.99 12.11
C GLY A 810 0.89 -4.81 13.27
N PHE A 811 -0.42 -5.10 13.26
CA PHE A 811 -1.08 -5.87 14.32
C PHE A 811 -0.49 -7.26 14.49
N ASN A 812 -0.19 -7.98 13.40
CA ASN A 812 0.38 -9.31 13.49
C ASN A 812 1.79 -9.30 14.07
N GLU A 813 2.61 -8.30 13.71
CA GLU A 813 3.93 -8.11 14.30
C GLU A 813 3.83 -7.77 15.79
N ALA A 814 2.84 -6.97 16.19
CA ALA A 814 2.62 -6.62 17.58
C ALA A 814 2.29 -7.84 18.44
N LEU A 815 1.51 -8.80 17.91
CA LEU A 815 1.29 -10.11 18.55
C LEU A 815 2.57 -10.94 18.67
N LEU A 816 3.58 -10.69 17.84
CA LEU A 816 4.90 -11.33 17.90
C LEU A 816 5.91 -10.51 18.71
N MET A 817 5.45 -9.52 19.48
CA MET A 817 6.29 -8.60 20.27
C MET A 817 7.20 -7.73 19.40
N HIS A 818 6.74 -7.33 18.23
CA HIS A 818 7.46 -6.44 17.32
C HIS A 818 6.60 -5.25 16.89
N LYS A 819 7.27 -4.15 16.55
CA LYS A 819 6.66 -2.95 15.98
C LYS A 819 7.25 -2.66 14.61
N GLN A 820 6.37 -2.58 13.61
CA GLN A 820 6.75 -2.06 12.29
C GLN A 820 6.86 -0.55 12.41
N THR A 821 8.10 -0.05 12.29
CA THR A 821 8.42 1.37 12.42
C THR A 821 9.65 1.67 11.57
N LEU A 822 9.91 2.96 11.33
CA LEU A 822 11.17 3.45 10.76
C LEU A 822 12.35 2.76 11.47
N GLN A 823 13.41 2.45 10.74
CA GLN A 823 14.61 1.85 11.32
C GLN A 823 15.80 2.80 11.18
N LEU A 824 16.54 2.98 12.26
CA LEU A 824 17.78 3.76 12.25
C LEU A 824 18.98 2.84 12.01
N PRO A 825 20.07 3.34 11.39
CA PRO A 825 21.32 2.61 11.34
C PRO A 825 21.83 2.27 12.75
N ILE A 826 22.45 1.10 12.88
CA ILE A 826 23.12 0.69 14.14
C ILE A 826 24.30 1.63 14.37
N ALA A 827 24.13 2.53 15.33
CA ALA A 827 25.14 3.49 15.76
C ALA A 827 24.84 3.94 17.19
N ASP A 828 25.89 4.28 17.93
CA ASP A 828 25.83 4.98 19.21
C ASP A 828 26.69 6.26 19.11
N PRO A 829 26.10 7.38 18.65
CA PRO A 829 26.85 8.61 18.37
C PRO A 829 27.49 9.26 19.60
N LEU A 830 26.95 8.97 20.80
CA LEU A 830 27.43 9.50 22.07
C LEU A 830 28.16 8.44 22.91
N GLY A 831 28.30 7.23 22.38
CA GLY A 831 28.96 6.11 23.06
C GLY A 831 30.46 6.32 23.19
N PHE A 832 31.03 5.83 24.30
CA PHE A 832 32.47 5.89 24.57
C PHE A 832 33.29 5.25 23.45
N ALA A 833 34.49 5.80 23.18
CA ALA A 833 35.39 5.31 22.13
C ALA A 833 35.67 3.79 22.21
N ASP A 834 35.84 3.26 23.43
CA ASP A 834 36.12 1.83 23.67
C ASP A 834 34.92 0.90 23.37
N TYR A 835 33.74 1.45 23.08
CA TYR A 835 32.53 0.72 22.72
C TYR A 835 32.23 0.79 21.22
N GLN A 836 32.88 1.69 20.47
CA GLN A 836 32.68 1.78 19.03
C GLN A 836 32.99 0.46 18.30
N PRO A 837 34.08 -0.28 18.58
CA PRO A 837 34.33 -1.58 17.94
C PRO A 837 33.21 -2.61 18.18
N PHE A 838 32.54 -2.53 19.34
CA PHE A 838 31.38 -3.38 19.64
C PHE A 838 30.17 -2.99 18.78
N THR A 839 29.87 -1.69 18.68
CA THR A 839 28.81 -1.18 17.80
C THR A 839 29.03 -1.57 16.34
N GLU A 840 30.26 -1.49 15.84
CA GLU A 840 30.63 -1.91 14.49
C GLU A 840 30.42 -3.42 14.29
N ALA A 841 30.85 -4.25 15.24
CA ALA A 841 30.65 -5.70 15.19
C ALA A 841 29.16 -6.09 15.16
N VAL A 842 28.32 -5.39 15.92
CA VAL A 842 26.86 -5.57 15.88
C VAL A 842 26.31 -5.18 14.51
N ARG A 843 26.69 -4.01 13.98
CA ARG A 843 26.26 -3.53 12.66
C ARG A 843 26.62 -4.51 11.54
N ASP A 844 27.84 -5.00 11.54
CA ASP A 844 28.35 -5.93 10.53
C ASP A 844 27.68 -7.30 10.60
N ALA A 845 27.32 -7.76 11.80
CA ALA A 845 26.65 -9.03 12.01
C ALA A 845 25.15 -8.99 11.67
N VAL A 846 24.46 -7.89 11.98
CA VAL A 846 23.03 -7.69 11.67
C VAL A 846 22.80 -7.48 10.18
N GLN A 847 23.69 -6.76 9.48
CA GLN A 847 23.55 -6.43 8.06
C GLN A 847 22.20 -5.76 7.74
N GLN A 848 21.48 -6.26 6.72
CA GLN A 848 20.21 -5.72 6.25
C GLN A 848 18.99 -6.33 6.97
N SER A 849 19.20 -7.05 8.07
CA SER A 849 18.12 -7.72 8.82
C SER A 849 17.41 -6.81 9.83
N ILE A 850 17.57 -5.48 9.70
CA ILE A 850 16.88 -4.47 10.50
C ILE A 850 15.47 -4.28 9.94
N ARG A 851 14.44 -4.87 10.59
CA ARG A 851 13.07 -4.92 10.04
C ARG A 851 11.99 -4.34 10.95
N SER A 852 12.13 -4.49 12.26
CA SER A 852 11.12 -4.09 13.25
C SER A 852 11.79 -3.83 14.59
N ALA A 853 11.20 -2.95 15.41
CA ALA A 853 11.64 -2.71 16.78
C ALA A 853 11.01 -3.76 17.73
N PRO A 854 11.71 -4.20 18.79
CA PRO A 854 11.17 -5.13 19.77
C PRO A 854 10.26 -4.45 20.79
N GLU A 855 9.11 -5.08 21.10
CA GLU A 855 8.12 -4.64 22.09
C GLU A 855 8.00 -5.70 23.21
N PRO A 856 8.99 -5.79 24.12
CA PRO A 856 9.09 -6.90 25.08
C PRO A 856 7.97 -6.93 26.13
N LEU A 857 7.22 -5.84 26.27
CA LEU A 857 6.07 -5.74 27.18
C LEU A 857 4.77 -6.27 26.55
N ASN A 858 4.77 -6.55 25.25
CA ASN A 858 3.65 -7.17 24.58
C ASN A 858 3.58 -8.67 24.89
N ASP A 859 2.36 -9.20 24.83
CA ASP A 859 2.13 -10.64 24.94
C ASP A 859 2.53 -11.34 23.65
N PHE A 860 3.35 -12.39 23.77
CA PHE A 860 3.65 -13.27 22.64
C PHE A 860 2.43 -14.12 22.28
N ASN A 861 1.79 -13.86 21.15
CA ASN A 861 0.59 -14.54 20.67
C ASN A 861 0.75 -14.97 19.20
N PRO A 862 1.66 -15.91 18.89
CA PRO A 862 1.92 -16.35 17.51
C PRO A 862 0.73 -17.09 16.89
N ILE A 863 -0.17 -17.62 17.72
CA ILE A 863 -1.40 -18.28 17.27
C ILE A 863 -2.56 -17.33 17.50
N ARG A 864 -3.16 -16.89 16.39
CA ARG A 864 -4.33 -16.01 16.38
C ARG A 864 -5.56 -16.75 16.91
N SER A 865 -5.74 -16.75 18.23
CA SER A 865 -6.78 -17.47 18.97
C SER A 865 -7.47 -16.57 19.99
N GLY A 866 -8.78 -16.76 20.21
CA GLY A 866 -9.57 -15.96 21.15
C GLY A 866 -10.34 -14.82 20.50
N ALA A 867 -10.42 -13.66 21.15
CA ALA A 867 -11.23 -12.52 20.74
C ALA A 867 -10.43 -11.20 20.72
N MET A 868 -10.84 -10.28 19.85
CA MET A 868 -10.32 -8.91 19.77
C MET A 868 -11.48 -7.93 19.97
N LYS A 869 -11.21 -6.83 20.65
CA LYS A 869 -12.16 -5.73 20.87
C LYS A 869 -11.52 -4.43 20.41
N ILE A 870 -12.22 -3.69 19.56
CA ILE A 870 -11.80 -2.34 19.17
C ILE A 870 -12.09 -1.38 20.32
N LEU A 871 -11.06 -0.71 20.84
CA LEU A 871 -11.17 0.29 21.90
C LEU A 871 -11.36 1.68 21.32
N ARG A 872 -10.54 2.05 20.34
CA ARG A 872 -10.53 3.38 19.74
C ARG A 872 -10.17 3.32 18.26
N LEU A 873 -10.85 4.14 17.47
CA LEU A 873 -10.50 4.44 16.09
C LEU A 873 -10.51 5.94 15.90
N ARG A 874 -9.51 6.48 15.20
CA ARG A 874 -9.40 7.91 14.93
C ARG A 874 -8.98 8.15 13.49
N LEU A 875 -9.74 8.96 12.78
CA LEU A 875 -9.35 9.48 11.47
C LEU A 875 -8.45 10.70 11.66
N VAL A 876 -7.38 10.78 10.87
CA VAL A 876 -6.50 11.94 10.78
C VAL A 876 -6.49 12.44 9.34
N ASP A 877 -6.69 13.75 9.16
CA ASP A 877 -6.67 14.39 7.85
C ASP A 877 -5.27 14.88 7.44
N THR A 878 -5.16 15.38 6.21
CA THR A 878 -3.92 15.89 5.61
C THR A 878 -3.28 17.06 6.37
N PHE A 879 -4.02 17.78 7.22
CA PHE A 879 -3.49 18.87 8.07
C PHE A 879 -3.23 18.42 9.53
N GLY A 880 -3.43 17.15 9.85
CA GLY A 880 -3.27 16.61 11.20
C GLY A 880 -4.48 16.85 12.10
N GLN A 881 -5.61 17.32 11.57
CA GLN A 881 -6.85 17.36 12.33
C GLN A 881 -7.38 15.95 12.56
N VAL A 882 -8.03 15.74 13.71
CA VAL A 882 -8.52 14.42 14.09
C VAL A 882 -10.04 14.36 14.21
N LYS A 883 -10.56 13.14 14.08
CA LYS A 883 -11.93 12.75 14.43
C LYS A 883 -11.91 11.36 15.05
N ASP A 884 -12.22 11.26 16.34
CA ASP A 884 -12.44 9.95 16.97
C ASP A 884 -13.80 9.38 16.50
N LEU A 885 -13.82 8.10 16.15
CA LEU A 885 -15.03 7.36 15.78
C LEU A 885 -15.60 6.66 17.01
N GLY A 886 -16.92 6.72 17.19
CA GLY A 886 -17.59 6.02 18.30
C GLY A 886 -17.47 4.50 18.15
N ALA A 887 -16.64 3.86 18.97
CA ALA A 887 -16.50 2.41 18.97
C ALA A 887 -17.64 1.76 19.77
N THR A 888 -18.56 1.10 19.08
CA THR A 888 -19.45 0.12 19.73
C THR A 888 -18.67 -1.18 19.88
N LEU A 889 -18.87 -1.89 21.00
CA LEU A 889 -18.15 -3.10 21.40
C LEU A 889 -18.23 -4.21 20.32
N LEU A 890 -17.29 -4.20 19.37
CA LEU A 890 -17.14 -5.23 18.33
C LEU A 890 -16.23 -6.33 18.88
N ARG A 891 -16.81 -7.47 19.27
CA ARG A 891 -16.04 -8.69 19.53
C ARG A 891 -15.78 -9.40 18.22
N ILE A 892 -14.55 -9.30 17.72
CA ILE A 892 -14.09 -9.98 16.51
C ILE A 892 -13.38 -11.27 16.97
N TRP A 893 -13.85 -12.43 16.52
CA TRP A 893 -13.26 -13.72 16.89
C TRP A 893 -12.13 -14.15 15.94
N CYS A 894 -11.22 -14.93 16.50
CA CYS A 894 -10.19 -15.67 15.79
C CYS A 894 -10.75 -16.91 15.09
N LYS A 895 -10.36 -17.10 13.83
CA LYS A 895 -10.17 -18.43 13.24
C LYS A 895 -8.69 -18.77 13.40
N ILE A 896 -8.37 -19.81 14.19
CA ILE A 896 -7.08 -20.49 14.03
C ILE A 896 -7.16 -21.32 12.74
N LYS A 897 -6.09 -21.41 11.93
CA LYS A 897 -5.66 -22.65 11.23
C LYS A 897 -4.18 -22.62 10.80
N GLU A 898 -3.62 -23.83 10.78
CA GLU A 898 -2.25 -24.25 10.43
C GLU A 898 -1.82 -23.93 9.00
#